data_AF-A0A923KIT9-F1
#
_entry.id   AF-A0A923KIT9-F1
#
_cell.length_a   1.000
_cell.length_b   1.000
_cell.length_c   1.000
_cell.angle_alpha   90.00
_cell.angle_beta   90.00
_cell.angle_gamma   90.00
#
_symmetry.space_group_name_H-M   'P 1'
#
loop_
_entity.id
_entity.type
_entity.pdbx_description
1 polymer ?
#
loop_
_entity_poly.entity_id
_entity_poly.type
_entity_poly.pdbx_seq_one_letter_code
_entity_poly.pdbx_strand_id
1 'polypeptide(L)'
;MDILKSNLLKLAIGLFLVGNILSCESEKTLEQEALSKIETLERLMDKARSKDIDVTREETTLWFSKEFIKFANWDEANKDAIAKLFGYERYYAPNKDSLAEMLPDFERKKVIQILDKSIDDLNKELNGKIKRRPVNKVDWQNTKAGDNMFVSNGKPIFPYDYFSKTVGQPLTNEQVYNDHLGALYHGGENLYPVDHDRAINSFLMKEDGTWDEELMKELTGIPDTNIGFLYYWGMGIPEWVEKKEPEVRKGRSLFLGFDIDNPVAKDLWGKIIRHTGELTKGKKVTELGYVFANEPHWYSEKGHWTAKYQEMNAISSYTLNNFRGWLKKKYNNNIQKLNANWETSYVNFNKVEIEIPIATALQGKPIWFDWCRYNMHRTTEWFTFNQENLHSVNPEADTHIKLFPRTFYEDSRSHGMDFEALTELTTMIGHDAKALGDPSIRPHINSDWHKDYAYKWDGMAILHDFLESVAPEKINVNSESHFLSSGMYRKLDMRTSYVRNVYWLATLMGMDANTGWFWARDPDGSPEDRLEGELNFFDPGLGGAYAGSNNMQPHITNEVTQVMFDLNSFSEEIIALRGQSRPLRLFYSETSAINTPKYMTEATKMYKSLFFEGLPLGFVTKNIIEKQDNSTWNTVVVYKTKYVTNSEFDALQSYLNSGGTVILDSSESLSMDEYDKKRNKKLTAGKGNLITLDGDMAKIKETALTQVADQMPDVIVESDNGLDFKTVISRVVKQDDGSYLVNLLNVGHNTAKIKLSLKSGAPTTIKDLMTSNEMEAEFDLVSEEVLLLEVK
;
A
#
# COMPACT_ATOMS: atom_id res chain seq x y z
N MET A 1 49.50 -41.05 61.35
CA MET A 1 49.48 -40.31 60.07
C MET A 1 48.09 -40.30 59.41
N ASP A 2 47.16 -41.17 59.81
CA ASP A 2 45.85 -41.30 59.15
C ASP A 2 44.77 -40.30 59.57
N ILE A 3 44.91 -39.66 60.75
CA ILE A 3 43.95 -38.65 61.21
C ILE A 3 44.11 -37.32 60.44
N LEU A 4 45.33 -36.98 59.99
CA LEU A 4 45.55 -35.78 59.17
C LEU A 4 45.02 -35.92 57.74
N LYS A 5 45.08 -37.12 57.14
CA LYS A 5 44.57 -37.37 55.78
C LYS A 5 43.03 -37.29 55.70
N SER A 6 42.34 -37.75 56.74
CA SER A 6 40.87 -37.70 56.81
C SER A 6 40.33 -36.26 56.92
N ASN A 7 41.01 -35.40 57.68
CA ASN A 7 40.59 -34.01 57.86
C ASN A 7 40.91 -33.13 56.63
N LEU A 8 42.02 -33.38 55.93
CA LEU A 8 42.35 -32.70 54.67
C LEU A 8 41.39 -33.08 53.53
N LEU A 9 40.96 -34.34 53.46
CA LEU A 9 39.98 -34.79 52.45
C LEU A 9 38.58 -34.20 52.71
N LYS A 10 38.17 -34.09 53.99
CA LYS A 10 36.90 -33.44 54.36
C LYS A 10 36.92 -31.92 54.13
N LEU A 11 38.07 -31.27 54.32
CA LEU A 11 38.25 -29.84 54.02
C LEU A 11 38.25 -29.58 52.51
N ALA A 12 38.89 -30.46 51.72
CA ALA A 12 38.90 -30.37 50.26
C ALA A 12 37.51 -30.62 49.64
N ILE A 13 36.75 -31.60 50.15
CA ILE A 13 35.36 -31.85 49.72
C ILE A 13 34.43 -30.72 50.19
N GLY A 14 34.65 -30.16 51.38
CA GLY A 14 33.93 -28.98 51.88
C GLY A 14 34.20 -27.72 51.05
N LEU A 15 35.44 -27.47 50.64
CA LEU A 15 35.80 -26.36 49.75
C LEU A 15 35.31 -26.57 48.31
N PHE A 16 35.23 -27.81 47.82
CA PHE A 16 34.64 -28.12 46.51
C PHE A 16 33.10 -27.99 46.51
N LEU A 17 32.43 -28.25 47.63
CA LEU A 17 30.98 -28.01 47.76
C LEU A 17 30.66 -26.52 48.00
N VAL A 18 31.48 -25.77 48.74
CA VAL A 18 31.29 -24.32 48.92
C VAL A 18 31.66 -23.54 47.65
N GLY A 19 32.64 -24.03 46.86
CA GLY A 19 33.00 -23.45 45.56
C GLY A 19 31.97 -23.67 44.44
N ASN A 20 31.09 -24.68 44.56
CA ASN A 20 29.98 -24.92 43.61
C ASN A 20 28.64 -24.34 44.07
N ILE A 21 28.55 -23.78 45.28
CA ILE A 21 27.36 -23.06 45.77
C ILE A 21 27.51 -21.53 45.58
N LEU A 22 28.70 -21.06 45.19
CA LEU A 22 28.98 -19.65 44.89
C LEU A 22 29.01 -19.31 43.39
N SER A 23 28.53 -20.21 42.53
CA SER A 23 28.34 -19.97 41.09
C SER A 23 26.91 -20.29 40.61
N CYS A 24 25.93 -20.17 41.50
CA CYS A 24 24.57 -19.82 41.05
C CYS A 24 24.58 -18.36 40.63
N GLU A 25 25.08 -18.04 39.42
CA GLU A 25 24.54 -16.87 38.73
C GLU A 25 23.04 -17.13 38.58
N SER A 26 22.21 -16.36 39.28
CA SER A 26 20.78 -16.35 39.02
C SER A 26 20.57 -16.10 37.54
N GLU A 27 19.81 -16.96 36.84
CA GLU A 27 19.42 -16.69 35.46
C GLU A 27 18.88 -15.27 35.35
N LYS A 28 19.49 -14.45 34.49
CA LYS A 28 19.04 -13.07 34.26
C LYS A 28 17.60 -13.13 33.78
N THR A 29 16.75 -12.25 34.31
CA THR A 29 15.42 -12.04 33.70
C THR A 29 15.59 -11.54 32.26
N LEU A 30 14.58 -11.73 31.41
CA LEU A 30 14.63 -11.24 30.02
C LEU A 30 14.87 -9.72 29.95
N GLU A 31 14.31 -8.96 30.89
CA GLU A 31 14.58 -7.51 31.01
C GLU A 31 16.05 -7.24 31.37
N GLN A 32 16.62 -7.95 32.34
CA GLN A 32 18.04 -7.81 32.71
C GLN A 32 18.98 -8.21 31.57
N GLU A 33 18.63 -9.23 30.79
CA GLU A 33 19.37 -9.62 29.60
C GLU A 33 19.30 -8.52 28.51
N ALA A 34 18.10 -8.01 28.22
CA ALA A 34 17.90 -6.93 27.26
C ALA A 34 18.69 -5.67 27.65
N LEU A 35 18.63 -5.24 28.92
CA LEU A 35 19.41 -4.11 29.44
C LEU A 35 20.92 -4.33 29.31
N SER A 36 21.41 -5.55 29.59
CA SER A 36 22.81 -5.90 29.43
C SER A 36 23.28 -5.85 27.96
N LYS A 37 22.41 -6.19 27.02
CA LYS A 37 22.68 -6.10 25.57
C LYS A 37 22.62 -4.66 25.08
N ILE A 38 21.70 -3.84 25.61
CA ILE A 38 21.67 -2.39 25.38
C ILE A 38 23.02 -1.76 25.72
N GLU A 39 23.55 -2.00 26.92
CA GLU A 39 24.87 -1.48 27.31
C GLU A 39 26.00 -1.96 26.39
N THR A 40 25.88 -3.20 25.88
CA THR A 40 26.86 -3.76 24.96
C THR A 40 26.81 -3.06 23.61
N LEU A 41 25.62 -2.81 23.07
CA LEU A 41 25.42 -2.08 21.83
C LEU A 41 25.92 -0.64 21.97
N GLU A 42 25.58 0.07 23.05
CA GLU A 42 26.05 1.44 23.31
C GLU A 42 27.59 1.53 23.29
N ARG A 43 28.30 0.62 23.97
CA ARG A 43 29.77 0.56 23.93
C ARG A 43 30.33 0.30 22.52
N LEU A 44 29.67 -0.55 21.74
CA LEU A 44 30.09 -0.81 20.35
C LEU A 44 29.84 0.40 19.46
N MET A 45 28.73 1.11 19.65
CA MET A 45 28.41 2.34 18.93
C MET A 45 29.46 3.42 19.22
N ASP A 46 29.88 3.59 20.47
CA ASP A 46 30.96 4.54 20.81
C ASP A 46 32.29 4.19 20.13
N LYS A 47 32.61 2.90 20.07
CA LYS A 47 33.78 2.41 19.34
C LYS A 47 33.65 2.65 17.82
N ALA A 48 32.45 2.48 17.25
CA ALA A 48 32.18 2.72 15.84
C ALA A 48 32.28 4.20 15.48
N ARG A 49 31.69 5.09 16.29
CA ARG A 49 31.83 6.55 16.16
C ARG A 49 33.29 6.99 16.22
N SER A 50 34.11 6.38 17.10
CA SER A 50 35.56 6.67 17.16
C SER A 50 36.35 6.30 15.89
N LYS A 51 35.71 5.55 14.98
CA LYS A 51 36.24 5.12 13.68
C LYS A 51 35.48 5.72 12.50
N ASP A 52 34.68 6.76 12.72
CA ASP A 52 33.83 7.40 11.70
C ASP A 52 32.87 6.44 10.99
N ILE A 53 32.42 5.39 11.69
CA ILE A 53 31.38 4.47 11.23
C ILE A 53 30.02 5.03 11.63
N ASP A 54 29.11 5.12 10.66
CA ASP A 54 27.72 5.51 10.88
C ASP A 54 26.99 4.47 11.75
N VAL A 55 26.28 4.94 12.77
CA VAL A 55 25.57 4.11 13.77
C VAL A 55 24.07 4.40 13.83
N THR A 56 23.52 5.15 12.88
CA THR A 56 22.09 5.52 12.87
C THR A 56 21.14 4.31 12.88
N ARG A 57 21.55 3.20 12.25
CA ARG A 57 20.80 1.93 12.29
C ARG A 57 20.72 1.38 13.72
N GLU A 58 21.83 1.39 14.44
CA GLU A 58 21.92 0.93 15.82
C GLU A 58 21.21 1.89 16.81
N GLU A 59 21.22 3.20 16.56
CA GLU A 59 20.45 4.20 17.34
C GLU A 59 18.96 3.88 17.32
N THR A 60 18.44 3.47 16.17
CA THR A 60 17.05 3.04 16.01
C THR A 60 16.74 1.76 16.75
N THR A 61 17.62 0.76 16.66
CA THR A 61 17.45 -0.48 17.44
C THR A 61 17.47 -0.19 18.94
N LEU A 62 18.36 0.69 19.40
CA LEU A 62 18.43 1.11 20.79
C LEU A 62 17.15 1.82 21.24
N TRP A 63 16.61 2.72 20.42
CA TRP A 63 15.36 3.42 20.69
C TRP A 63 14.19 2.45 20.85
N PHE A 64 13.93 1.59 19.86
CA PHE A 64 12.86 0.59 19.94
C PHE A 64 13.07 -0.40 21.10
N SER A 65 14.32 -0.77 21.40
CA SER A 65 14.60 -1.64 22.54
C SER A 65 14.17 -1.01 23.87
N LYS A 66 14.48 0.28 24.06
CA LYS A 66 14.10 1.02 25.27
C LYS A 66 12.57 1.21 25.36
N GLU A 67 11.94 1.58 24.25
CA GLU A 67 10.49 1.78 24.19
C GLU A 67 9.71 0.48 24.42
N PHE A 68 10.09 -0.62 23.79
CA PHE A 68 9.38 -1.88 23.97
C PHE A 68 9.68 -2.59 25.31
N ILE A 69 10.80 -2.30 25.98
CA ILE A 69 10.95 -2.71 27.39
C ILE A 69 9.93 -1.96 28.25
N LYS A 70 9.76 -0.66 28.05
CA LYS A 70 8.74 0.15 28.73
C LYS A 70 7.33 -0.36 28.42
N PHE A 71 7.03 -0.68 27.16
CA PHE A 71 5.72 -1.22 26.76
C PHE A 71 5.46 -2.61 27.35
N ALA A 72 6.45 -3.50 27.35
CA ALA A 72 6.34 -4.80 28.00
C ALA A 72 6.06 -4.66 29.51
N ASN A 73 6.71 -3.68 30.17
CA ASN A 73 6.47 -3.39 31.58
C ASN A 73 5.03 -2.86 31.81
N TRP A 74 4.50 -2.03 30.90
CA TRP A 74 3.11 -1.59 30.94
C TRP A 74 2.15 -2.77 30.74
N ASP A 75 2.39 -3.62 29.74
CA ASP A 75 1.57 -4.79 29.42
C ASP A 75 1.52 -5.78 30.59
N GLU A 76 2.65 -6.01 31.25
CA GLU A 76 2.74 -6.86 32.44
C GLU A 76 1.93 -6.31 33.61
N ALA A 77 1.89 -4.98 33.77
CA ALA A 77 1.10 -4.31 34.79
C ALA A 77 -0.40 -4.20 34.45
N ASN A 78 -0.78 -4.31 33.17
CA ASN A 78 -2.13 -4.06 32.66
C ASN A 78 -2.72 -5.26 31.90
N LYS A 79 -2.47 -6.48 32.39
CA LYS A 79 -2.89 -7.73 31.73
C LYS A 79 -4.38 -7.80 31.36
N ASP A 80 -5.27 -7.28 32.22
CA ASP A 80 -6.71 -7.26 31.93
C ASP A 80 -7.06 -6.40 30.71
N ALA A 81 -6.38 -5.26 30.55
CA ALA A 81 -6.55 -4.40 29.37
C ALA A 81 -6.04 -5.10 28.11
N ILE A 82 -4.88 -5.74 28.17
CA ILE A 82 -4.31 -6.51 27.05
C ILE A 82 -5.21 -7.70 26.68
N ALA A 83 -5.73 -8.44 27.66
CA ALA A 83 -6.68 -9.52 27.42
C ALA A 83 -7.97 -9.01 26.77
N LYS A 84 -8.42 -7.79 27.11
CA LYS A 84 -9.55 -7.14 26.45
C LYS A 84 -9.25 -6.85 24.98
N LEU A 85 -8.08 -6.29 24.68
CA LEU A 85 -7.64 -5.99 23.30
C LEU A 85 -7.55 -7.24 22.42
N PHE A 86 -6.95 -8.32 22.92
CA PHE A 86 -6.98 -9.61 22.23
C PHE A 86 -8.40 -10.18 22.08
N GLY A 87 -9.30 -9.87 23.01
CA GLY A 87 -10.71 -10.25 22.97
C GLY A 87 -11.50 -9.59 21.83
N TYR A 88 -11.08 -8.43 21.32
CA TYR A 88 -11.78 -7.73 20.24
C TYR A 88 -11.48 -8.29 18.85
N GLU A 89 -10.31 -8.89 18.63
CA GLU A 89 -10.00 -9.60 17.40
C GLU A 89 -10.41 -11.07 17.51
N ARG A 90 -11.44 -11.47 16.76
CA ARG A 90 -12.02 -12.82 16.78
C ARG A 90 -10.99 -13.95 16.63
N TYR A 91 -9.88 -13.70 15.92
CA TYR A 91 -8.83 -14.70 15.70
C TYR A 91 -8.04 -15.00 16.99
N TYR A 92 -7.87 -14.01 17.86
CA TYR A 92 -7.15 -14.14 19.13
C TYR A 92 -8.05 -14.31 20.35
N ALA A 93 -9.32 -13.90 20.25
CA ALA A 93 -10.28 -13.93 21.34
C ALA A 93 -10.34 -15.27 22.12
N PRO A 94 -10.27 -16.46 21.48
CA PRO A 94 -10.27 -17.73 22.21
C PRO A 94 -9.07 -17.93 23.16
N ASN A 95 -7.94 -17.29 22.90
CA ASN A 95 -6.70 -17.43 23.65
C ASN A 95 -6.29 -16.14 24.38
N LYS A 96 -7.21 -15.17 24.50
CA LYS A 96 -6.89 -13.80 24.92
C LYS A 96 -6.11 -13.70 26.23
N ASP A 97 -6.47 -14.48 27.24
CA ASP A 97 -5.84 -14.41 28.57
C ASP A 97 -4.43 -15.02 28.54
N SER A 98 -4.23 -16.12 27.80
CA SER A 98 -2.91 -16.72 27.61
C SER A 98 -1.98 -15.84 26.76
N LEU A 99 -2.52 -15.13 25.78
CA LEU A 99 -1.77 -14.20 24.95
C LEU A 99 -1.36 -12.96 25.76
N ALA A 100 -2.26 -12.43 26.59
CA ALA A 100 -1.95 -11.32 27.49
C ALA A 100 -0.85 -11.69 28.52
N GLU A 101 -0.88 -12.90 29.07
CA GLU A 101 0.16 -13.39 29.98
C GLU A 101 1.52 -13.53 29.29
N MET A 102 1.54 -13.96 28.02
CA MET A 102 2.78 -14.19 27.26
C MET A 102 3.40 -12.91 26.71
N LEU A 103 2.59 -11.87 26.44
CA LEU A 103 3.00 -10.71 25.64
C LEU A 103 4.26 -9.99 26.17
N PRO A 104 4.41 -9.68 27.48
CA PRO A 104 5.60 -8.98 27.97
C PRO A 104 6.90 -9.75 27.70
N ASP A 105 6.90 -11.05 27.95
CA ASP A 105 8.06 -11.90 27.71
C ASP A 105 8.32 -12.11 26.21
N PHE A 106 7.27 -12.16 25.39
CA PHE A 106 7.40 -12.16 23.94
C PHE A 106 8.11 -10.89 23.47
N GLU A 107 7.65 -9.71 23.88
CA GLU A 107 8.25 -8.43 23.49
C GLU A 107 9.71 -8.34 23.94
N ARG A 108 10.03 -8.69 25.20
CA ARG A 108 11.42 -8.71 25.71
C ARG A 108 12.33 -9.66 24.93
N LYS A 109 11.84 -10.86 24.55
CA LYS A 109 12.58 -11.79 23.67
C LYS A 109 12.84 -11.19 22.30
N LYS A 110 11.86 -10.49 21.73
CA LYS A 110 12.01 -9.80 20.45
C LYS A 110 12.94 -8.59 20.53
N VAL A 111 12.97 -7.88 21.67
CA VAL A 111 13.99 -6.86 21.97
C VAL A 111 15.40 -7.48 22.01
N ILE A 112 15.58 -8.59 22.73
CA ILE A 112 16.86 -9.32 22.74
C ILE A 112 17.27 -9.73 21.32
N GLN A 113 16.33 -10.22 20.51
CA GLN A 113 16.58 -10.62 19.12
C GLN A 113 17.10 -9.46 18.26
N ILE A 114 16.48 -8.27 18.32
CA ILE A 114 16.96 -7.12 17.53
C ILE A 114 18.32 -6.61 18.03
N LEU A 115 18.56 -6.63 19.34
CA LEU A 115 19.84 -6.25 19.92
C LEU A 115 20.96 -7.20 19.49
N ASP A 116 20.72 -8.51 19.50
CA ASP A 116 21.72 -9.49 19.06
C ASP A 116 22.09 -9.32 17.58
N LYS A 117 21.09 -9.13 16.72
CA LYS A 117 21.34 -8.87 15.30
C LYS A 117 22.14 -7.58 15.11
N SER A 118 21.75 -6.50 15.79
CA SER A 118 22.40 -5.20 15.70
C SER A 118 23.85 -5.23 16.20
N ILE A 119 24.11 -5.93 17.30
CA ILE A 119 25.46 -6.19 17.83
C ILE A 119 26.30 -6.97 16.82
N ASP A 120 25.76 -8.02 16.21
CA ASP A 120 26.48 -8.82 15.21
C ASP A 120 26.82 -8.00 13.96
N ASP A 121 25.85 -7.27 13.42
CA ASP A 121 26.04 -6.41 12.24
C ASP A 121 27.06 -5.30 12.48
N LEU A 122 26.98 -4.58 13.61
CA LEU A 122 27.96 -3.55 13.95
C LEU A 122 29.35 -4.14 14.19
N ASN A 123 29.45 -5.34 14.76
CA ASN A 123 30.74 -6.03 14.89
C ASN A 123 31.34 -6.39 13.53
N LYS A 124 30.53 -6.84 12.56
CA LYS A 124 30.96 -7.09 11.17
C LYS A 124 31.45 -5.80 10.48
N GLU A 125 30.81 -4.66 10.74
CA GLU A 125 31.28 -3.37 10.21
C GLU A 125 32.63 -2.98 10.88
N LEU A 126 32.70 -3.04 12.21
CA LEU A 126 33.88 -2.68 13.00
C LEU A 126 35.14 -3.49 12.69
N ASN A 127 34.95 -4.73 12.22
CA ASN A 127 36.02 -5.64 11.82
C ASN A 127 36.26 -5.68 10.30
N GLY A 128 35.51 -4.90 9.51
CA GLY A 128 35.66 -4.79 8.06
C GLY A 128 35.16 -5.98 7.25
N LYS A 129 34.32 -6.86 7.82
CA LYS A 129 33.65 -7.96 7.10
C LYS A 129 32.50 -7.49 6.22
N ILE A 130 31.91 -6.35 6.56
CA ILE A 130 30.95 -5.61 5.72
C ILE A 130 31.34 -4.14 5.76
N LYS A 131 30.87 -3.40 4.76
CA LYS A 131 30.88 -1.94 4.76
C LYS A 131 29.54 -1.41 4.28
N ARG A 132 28.80 -0.80 5.20
CA ARG A 132 27.48 -0.21 4.95
C ARG A 132 27.62 1.24 4.49
N ARG A 133 26.71 1.66 3.61
CA ARG A 133 26.56 3.08 3.26
C ARG A 133 25.92 3.82 4.46
N PRO A 134 26.39 5.06 4.79
CA PRO A 134 25.73 5.87 5.80
C PRO A 134 24.25 6.07 5.52
N VAL A 135 23.44 6.14 6.57
CA VAL A 135 21.99 6.40 6.44
C VAL A 135 21.75 7.80 5.90
N ASN A 136 20.92 7.90 4.86
CA ASN A 136 20.35 9.17 4.43
C ASN A 136 19.00 9.35 5.14
N LYS A 137 18.98 10.13 6.23
CA LYS A 137 17.74 10.38 6.98
C LYS A 137 16.83 11.35 6.22
N VAL A 138 15.52 11.23 6.46
CA VAL A 138 14.56 12.22 5.98
C VAL A 138 14.83 13.53 6.73
N ASP A 139 15.06 14.62 6.00
CA ASP A 139 15.03 15.96 6.59
C ASP A 139 13.57 16.40 6.63
N TRP A 140 12.85 16.05 7.69
CA TRP A 140 11.41 16.31 7.80
C TRP A 140 11.04 17.78 7.59
N GLN A 141 11.95 18.71 7.90
CA GLN A 141 11.70 20.14 7.80
C GLN A 141 11.92 20.67 6.39
N ASN A 142 12.90 20.13 5.66
CA ASN A 142 13.29 20.64 4.34
C ASN A 142 12.91 19.73 3.17
N THR A 143 12.41 18.52 3.40
CA THR A 143 11.93 17.62 2.34
C THR A 143 10.76 18.24 1.59
N LYS A 144 10.75 18.18 0.26
CA LYS A 144 9.68 18.74 -0.57
C LYS A 144 9.16 17.71 -1.58
N ALA A 145 7.92 17.89 -2.02
CA ALA A 145 7.46 17.27 -3.25
C ALA A 145 8.21 17.89 -4.45
N GLY A 146 8.91 17.06 -5.22
CA GLY A 146 9.43 17.40 -6.54
C GLY A 146 8.43 16.99 -7.62
N ASP A 147 8.88 16.95 -8.88
CA ASP A 147 8.00 16.63 -10.01
C ASP A 147 7.42 15.21 -9.92
N ASN A 148 8.25 14.21 -9.64
CA ASN A 148 7.87 12.78 -9.61
C ASN A 148 8.47 12.00 -8.42
N MET A 149 9.03 12.70 -7.43
CA MET A 149 9.65 12.11 -6.24
C MET A 149 9.70 13.13 -5.10
N PHE A 150 9.83 12.66 -3.85
CA PHE A 150 10.23 13.55 -2.76
C PHE A 150 11.74 13.79 -2.77
N VAL A 151 12.16 15.01 -2.43
CA VAL A 151 13.58 15.40 -2.43
C VAL A 151 13.99 15.91 -1.05
N SER A 152 15.05 15.33 -0.49
CA SER A 152 15.71 15.73 0.75
C SER A 152 17.19 15.92 0.49
N ASN A 153 17.77 17.06 0.89
CA ASN A 153 19.19 17.37 0.69
C ASN A 153 19.67 17.21 -0.76
N GLY A 154 18.81 17.50 -1.74
CA GLY A 154 19.10 17.39 -3.17
C GLY A 154 19.09 15.96 -3.73
N LYS A 155 18.66 14.97 -2.95
CA LYS A 155 18.53 13.57 -3.36
C LYS A 155 17.10 13.07 -3.24
N PRO A 156 16.71 12.05 -4.02
CA PRO A 156 15.45 11.36 -3.79
C PRO A 156 15.38 10.83 -2.35
N ILE A 157 14.19 10.84 -1.76
CA ILE A 157 13.94 10.31 -0.41
C ILE A 157 12.56 9.65 -0.38
N PHE A 158 12.39 8.65 0.47
CA PHE A 158 11.12 7.94 0.70
C PHE A 158 10.64 8.19 2.13
N PRO A 159 9.74 9.17 2.35
CA PRO A 159 9.15 9.42 3.66
C PRO A 159 8.31 8.23 4.16
N TYR A 160 8.35 7.98 5.47
CA TYR A 160 7.60 6.91 6.10
C TYR A 160 7.02 7.35 7.44
N ASP A 161 5.87 6.80 7.80
CA ASP A 161 5.27 6.99 9.11
C ASP A 161 4.26 5.86 9.38
N TYR A 162 3.37 6.04 10.35
CA TYR A 162 2.24 5.18 10.65
C TYR A 162 0.94 5.97 10.55
N PHE A 163 -0.10 5.33 10.00
CA PHE A 163 -1.43 5.92 9.98
C PHE A 163 -2.01 5.94 11.39
N SER A 164 -2.82 6.96 11.70
CA SER A 164 -3.48 7.10 13.00
C SER A 164 -2.50 7.05 14.19
N LYS A 165 -1.27 7.54 13.99
CA LYS A 165 -0.20 7.51 14.98
C LYS A 165 -0.59 8.26 16.25
N THR A 166 -0.90 7.49 17.32
CA THR A 166 -1.20 7.97 18.69
C THR A 166 -1.99 9.30 18.68
N VAL A 167 -3.25 9.17 18.25
CA VAL A 167 -4.18 10.30 18.10
C VAL A 167 -4.38 10.98 19.45
N GLY A 168 -4.29 12.30 19.49
CA GLY A 168 -4.34 13.08 20.73
C GLY A 168 -2.97 13.48 21.29
N GLN A 169 -1.86 12.97 20.76
CA GLN A 169 -0.52 13.44 21.13
C GLN A 169 -0.07 14.63 20.25
N PRO A 170 0.54 15.68 20.84
CA PRO A 170 1.07 16.82 20.08
C PRO A 170 2.07 16.40 18.99
N LEU A 171 1.99 16.99 17.80
CA LEU A 171 2.94 16.70 16.71
C LEU A 171 4.39 17.07 17.06
N THR A 172 4.58 17.97 18.02
CA THR A 172 5.90 18.36 18.53
C THR A 172 6.45 17.41 19.60
N ASN A 173 5.74 16.32 19.95
CA ASN A 173 6.23 15.34 20.90
C ASN A 173 7.29 14.44 20.25
N GLU A 174 8.57 14.72 20.52
CA GLU A 174 9.71 13.98 19.96
C GLU A 174 9.79 12.51 20.38
N GLN A 175 9.03 12.07 21.39
CA GLN A 175 8.88 10.65 21.72
C GLN A 175 8.03 9.89 20.69
N VAL A 176 7.25 10.61 19.87
CA VAL A 176 6.34 10.03 18.87
C VAL A 176 6.76 10.41 17.45
N TYR A 177 7.09 11.69 17.24
CA TYR A 177 7.44 12.23 15.93
C TYR A 177 8.97 12.40 15.85
N ASN A 178 9.64 11.36 15.36
CA ASN A 178 11.10 11.27 15.28
C ASN A 178 11.56 10.39 14.10
N ASP A 179 12.87 10.27 13.90
CA ASP A 179 13.44 9.47 12.80
C ASP A 179 13.14 7.97 12.92
N HIS A 180 12.71 7.46 14.07
CA HIS A 180 12.46 6.03 14.29
C HIS A 180 11.02 5.64 13.94
N LEU A 181 10.03 6.46 14.34
CA LEU A 181 8.63 6.23 14.01
C LEU A 181 8.13 6.97 12.77
N GLY A 182 8.97 7.83 12.20
CA GLY A 182 8.54 8.84 11.25
C GLY A 182 8.09 10.11 11.95
N ALA A 183 8.14 11.24 11.25
CA ALA A 183 7.74 12.53 11.78
C ALA A 183 6.92 13.34 10.77
N LEU A 184 6.02 12.68 10.05
CA LEU A 184 5.00 13.33 9.22
C LEU A 184 3.99 14.04 10.10
N TYR A 185 3.72 15.31 9.79
CA TYR A 185 2.68 16.07 10.48
C TYR A 185 1.31 15.86 9.83
N HIS A 186 0.26 15.89 10.65
CA HIS A 186 -1.11 15.65 10.21
C HIS A 186 -2.11 16.21 11.24
N GLY A 187 -3.39 16.34 10.86
CA GLY A 187 -4.45 16.80 11.76
C GLY A 187 -4.90 15.76 12.79
N GLY A 188 -3.99 15.01 13.41
CA GLY A 188 -4.29 13.90 14.34
C GLY A 188 -3.89 14.17 15.80
N GLU A 189 -3.40 15.36 16.12
CA GLU A 189 -2.90 15.70 17.45
C GLU A 189 -4.00 15.97 18.50
N ASN A 190 -5.27 15.99 18.09
CA ASN A 190 -6.42 16.13 18.98
C ASN A 190 -7.19 14.81 19.05
N LEU A 191 -7.91 14.61 20.16
CA LEU A 191 -8.93 13.58 20.28
C LEU A 191 -10.25 14.09 19.72
N TYR A 192 -10.67 13.49 18.63
CA TYR A 192 -11.87 13.90 17.92
C TYR A 192 -13.06 13.02 18.30
N PRO A 193 -14.28 13.57 18.26
CA PRO A 193 -15.49 12.76 18.27
C PRO A 193 -15.56 11.84 17.04
N VAL A 194 -16.20 10.70 17.22
CA VAL A 194 -16.21 9.57 16.27
C VAL A 194 -16.77 9.94 14.89
N ASP A 195 -17.71 10.88 14.82
CA ASP A 195 -18.34 11.34 13.58
C ASP A 195 -17.51 12.38 12.81
N HIS A 196 -16.46 12.93 13.42
CA HIS A 196 -15.57 13.92 12.80
C HIS A 196 -14.12 13.78 13.22
N ASP A 197 -13.59 12.55 13.08
CA ASP A 197 -12.27 12.10 13.55
C ASP A 197 -11.03 12.79 12.92
N ARG A 198 -11.13 13.98 12.31
CA ARG A 198 -9.98 14.75 11.79
C ARG A 198 -10.26 16.25 11.81
N ALA A 199 -9.19 17.04 11.81
CA ALA A 199 -9.22 18.51 11.77
C ALA A 199 -10.03 19.11 10.62
N ILE A 200 -10.22 18.40 9.49
CA ILE A 200 -11.08 18.86 8.39
C ILE A 200 -12.27 17.92 8.24
N ASN A 201 -13.43 18.43 8.63
CA ASN A 201 -14.67 17.67 8.71
C ASN A 201 -15.89 18.56 8.43
N SER A 202 -17.07 17.94 8.30
CA SER A 202 -18.32 18.64 7.96
C SER A 202 -18.90 19.55 9.07
N PHE A 203 -18.40 19.44 10.31
CA PHE A 203 -18.92 20.15 11.49
C PHE A 203 -18.25 21.52 11.69
N LEU A 204 -17.23 21.84 10.91
CA LEU A 204 -16.58 23.16 10.90
C LEU A 204 -17.54 24.30 10.60
N MET A 205 -18.69 24.05 9.96
CA MET A 205 -19.69 25.07 9.64
C MET A 205 -21.01 24.84 10.39
N LYS A 206 -21.50 25.91 11.03
CA LYS A 206 -22.76 25.94 11.79
C LYS A 206 -23.96 26.14 10.86
N GLU A 207 -25.17 25.90 11.40
CA GLU A 207 -26.44 26.02 10.65
C GLU A 207 -26.65 27.43 10.07
N ASP A 208 -26.19 28.48 10.77
CA ASP A 208 -26.28 29.87 10.34
C ASP A 208 -25.24 30.27 9.27
N GLY A 209 -24.37 29.35 8.88
CA GLY A 209 -23.30 29.55 7.89
C GLY A 209 -22.02 30.16 8.47
N THR A 210 -21.92 30.36 9.78
CA THR A 210 -20.68 30.79 10.44
C THR A 210 -19.76 29.60 10.72
N TRP A 211 -18.47 29.87 10.91
CA TRP A 211 -17.48 28.85 11.25
C TRP A 211 -17.51 28.52 12.75
N ASP A 212 -17.24 27.26 13.09
CA ASP A 212 -16.93 26.88 14.45
C ASP A 212 -15.45 27.18 14.76
N GLU A 213 -15.20 28.36 15.31
CA GLU A 213 -13.85 28.83 15.61
C GLU A 213 -13.07 27.94 16.60
N GLU A 214 -13.75 27.16 17.45
CA GLU A 214 -13.04 26.22 18.34
C GLU A 214 -12.57 24.99 17.56
N LEU A 215 -13.44 24.38 16.75
CA LEU A 215 -13.02 23.28 15.86
C LEU A 215 -11.98 23.76 14.82
N MET A 216 -12.09 24.99 14.34
CA MET A 216 -11.11 25.55 13.40
C MET A 216 -9.70 25.68 13.99
N LYS A 217 -9.54 25.75 15.32
CA LYS A 217 -8.22 25.74 15.97
C LYS A 217 -7.51 24.40 15.79
N GLU A 218 -8.24 23.30 15.62
CA GLU A 218 -7.67 21.97 15.38
C GLU A 218 -6.94 21.88 14.05
N LEU A 219 -7.32 22.71 13.06
CA LEU A 219 -6.61 22.86 11.79
C LEU A 219 -5.53 23.95 11.85
N THR A 220 -5.87 25.11 12.40
CA THR A 220 -4.96 26.27 12.38
C THR A 220 -3.80 26.14 13.36
N GLY A 221 -3.98 25.36 14.43
CA GLY A 221 -2.97 25.04 15.43
C GLY A 221 -1.92 24.03 14.98
N ILE A 222 -2.16 23.31 13.88
CA ILE A 222 -1.21 22.33 13.34
C ILE A 222 0.14 23.02 13.06
N PRO A 223 1.23 22.56 13.71
CA PRO A 223 2.56 23.10 13.49
C PRO A 223 3.00 23.03 12.02
N ASP A 224 3.71 24.07 11.58
CA ASP A 224 4.10 24.25 10.18
C ASP A 224 5.58 23.94 9.91
N THR A 225 6.15 22.98 10.63
CA THR A 225 7.61 22.72 10.60
C THR A 225 8.00 21.47 9.85
N ASN A 226 7.19 20.40 9.87
CA ASN A 226 7.50 19.15 9.20
C ASN A 226 6.59 18.91 8.01
N ILE A 227 7.14 18.21 7.02
CA ILE A 227 6.40 17.66 5.89
C ILE A 227 5.24 16.80 6.40
N GLY A 228 4.10 16.84 5.71
CA GLY A 228 2.89 16.22 6.22
C GLY A 228 1.74 16.24 5.24
N PHE A 229 0.58 15.74 5.68
CA PHE A 229 -0.65 15.66 4.89
C PHE A 229 -1.89 16.07 5.71
N LEU A 230 -2.98 16.42 5.02
CA LEU A 230 -4.27 16.69 5.65
C LEU A 230 -5.37 15.82 5.04
N TYR A 231 -6.25 15.26 5.88
CA TYR A 231 -7.39 14.44 5.45
C TYR A 231 -8.68 15.25 5.45
N TYR A 232 -9.47 15.14 4.39
CA TYR A 232 -10.88 15.48 4.40
C TYR A 232 -11.69 14.29 4.91
N TRP A 233 -12.20 14.40 6.13
CA TRP A 233 -12.92 13.32 6.80
C TRP A 233 -14.42 13.38 6.54
N GLY A 234 -14.88 12.57 5.59
CA GLY A 234 -16.25 12.59 5.07
C GLY A 234 -17.26 11.66 5.74
N MET A 235 -16.98 11.06 6.90
CA MET A 235 -17.86 10.04 7.51
C MET A 235 -19.12 10.64 8.15
N GLY A 236 -19.02 11.82 8.76
CA GLY A 236 -20.13 12.52 9.39
C GLY A 236 -20.86 13.51 8.49
N ILE A 237 -22.05 13.92 8.92
CA ILE A 237 -22.76 15.12 8.43
C ILE A 237 -23.50 15.71 9.65
N PRO A 238 -23.57 17.04 9.83
CA PRO A 238 -24.25 17.62 10.98
C PRO A 238 -25.77 17.36 10.97
N GLU A 239 -26.38 17.23 12.15
CA GLU A 239 -27.82 17.01 12.30
C GLU A 239 -28.68 18.09 11.61
N TRP A 240 -28.21 19.34 11.60
CA TRP A 240 -28.92 20.44 10.93
C TRP A 240 -29.00 20.22 9.41
N VAL A 241 -28.01 19.57 8.81
CA VAL A 241 -28.03 19.20 7.39
C VAL A 241 -29.09 18.12 7.16
N GLU A 242 -29.14 17.10 8.01
CA GLU A 242 -30.13 16.02 7.91
C GLU A 242 -31.56 16.54 8.07
N LYS A 243 -31.78 17.46 8.99
CA LYS A 243 -33.08 18.12 9.19
C LYS A 243 -33.48 18.96 7.99
N LYS A 244 -32.53 19.65 7.36
CA LYS A 244 -32.76 20.49 6.18
C LYS A 244 -32.98 19.67 4.92
N GLU A 245 -32.28 18.55 4.79
CA GLU A 245 -32.29 17.68 3.63
C GLU A 245 -32.35 16.20 4.05
N PRO A 246 -33.57 15.65 4.22
CA PRO A 246 -33.78 14.30 4.71
C PRO A 246 -33.23 13.18 3.81
N GLU A 247 -32.90 13.46 2.54
CA GLU A 247 -32.28 12.48 1.64
C GLU A 247 -30.75 12.47 1.71
N VAL A 248 -30.11 13.32 2.52
CA VAL A 248 -28.64 13.47 2.53
C VAL A 248 -27.87 12.18 2.84
N ARG A 249 -28.49 11.19 3.50
CA ARG A 249 -27.88 9.88 3.77
C ARG A 249 -28.21 8.80 2.72
N LYS A 250 -29.09 9.07 1.74
CA LYS A 250 -29.50 8.09 0.72
C LYS A 250 -28.50 8.07 -0.43
N GLY A 251 -27.80 6.96 -0.63
CA GLY A 251 -26.72 6.86 -1.63
C GLY A 251 -25.32 7.10 -1.04
N ARG A 252 -25.23 7.07 0.30
CA ARG A 252 -23.97 7.15 1.05
C ARG A 252 -23.06 5.94 0.80
N SER A 253 -21.79 6.16 1.09
CA SER A 253 -20.75 5.14 1.29
C SER A 253 -20.65 4.75 2.78
N LEU A 254 -19.91 3.66 3.06
CA LEU A 254 -19.39 3.39 4.40
C LEU A 254 -18.52 4.54 4.92
N PHE A 255 -17.52 4.98 4.14
CA PHE A 255 -16.52 5.97 4.57
C PHE A 255 -16.76 7.40 4.06
N LEU A 256 -17.77 7.60 3.20
CA LEU A 256 -18.36 8.90 2.88
C LEU A 256 -19.84 8.85 3.26
N GLY A 257 -20.17 9.36 4.44
CA GLY A 257 -21.42 9.09 5.13
C GLY A 257 -22.65 9.79 4.54
N PHE A 258 -22.53 10.53 3.45
CA PHE A 258 -23.61 11.29 2.83
C PHE A 258 -23.64 11.02 1.31
N ASP A 259 -24.72 11.46 0.68
CA ASP A 259 -24.90 11.42 -0.76
C ASP A 259 -24.10 12.53 -1.46
N ILE A 260 -23.14 12.13 -2.27
CA ILE A 260 -22.27 13.03 -3.05
C ILE A 260 -23.01 13.80 -4.16
N ASP A 261 -24.23 13.38 -4.52
CA ASP A 261 -25.10 14.11 -5.46
C ASP A 261 -25.94 15.19 -4.76
N ASN A 262 -25.97 15.22 -3.43
CA ASN A 262 -26.85 16.07 -2.66
C ASN A 262 -26.39 17.55 -2.68
N PRO A 263 -27.22 18.50 -3.13
CA PRO A 263 -26.80 19.89 -3.28
C PRO A 263 -26.45 20.58 -1.95
N VAL A 264 -27.07 20.20 -0.83
CA VAL A 264 -26.75 20.77 0.48
C VAL A 264 -25.40 20.26 0.97
N ALA A 265 -25.12 18.96 0.77
CA ALA A 265 -23.80 18.40 1.08
C ALA A 265 -22.70 19.02 0.20
N LYS A 266 -22.94 19.18 -1.11
CA LYS A 266 -21.98 19.84 -2.02
C LYS A 266 -21.74 21.30 -1.61
N ASP A 267 -22.77 22.07 -1.28
CA ASP A 267 -22.58 23.47 -0.84
C ASP A 267 -21.74 23.56 0.45
N LEU A 268 -22.04 22.72 1.44
CA LEU A 268 -21.28 22.63 2.70
C LEU A 268 -19.80 22.30 2.44
N TRP A 269 -19.52 21.19 1.75
CA TRP A 269 -18.16 20.75 1.48
C TRP A 269 -17.39 21.70 0.58
N GLY A 270 -18.03 22.31 -0.42
CA GLY A 270 -17.39 23.34 -1.24
C GLY A 270 -16.90 24.53 -0.42
N LYS A 271 -17.68 24.97 0.58
CA LYS A 271 -17.26 26.03 1.50
C LYS A 271 -16.10 25.59 2.38
N ILE A 272 -16.18 24.39 2.97
CA ILE A 272 -15.12 23.85 3.84
C ILE A 272 -13.82 23.68 3.07
N ILE A 273 -13.85 23.08 1.88
CA ILE A 273 -12.65 22.83 1.06
C ILE A 273 -11.96 24.15 0.70
N ARG A 274 -12.73 25.16 0.25
CA ARG A 274 -12.16 26.48 -0.04
C ARG A 274 -11.58 27.13 1.21
N HIS A 275 -12.33 27.16 2.31
CA HIS A 275 -11.86 27.86 3.50
C HIS A 275 -10.62 27.20 4.12
N THR A 276 -10.62 25.88 4.23
CA THR A 276 -9.45 25.14 4.73
C THR A 276 -8.26 25.28 3.80
N GLY A 277 -8.47 25.20 2.47
CA GLY A 277 -7.42 25.45 1.48
C GLY A 277 -6.80 26.85 1.56
N GLU A 278 -7.57 27.89 1.88
CA GLU A 278 -7.06 29.24 2.14
C GLU A 278 -6.17 29.29 3.39
N LEU A 279 -6.61 28.65 4.48
CA LEU A 279 -5.92 28.66 5.78
C LEU A 279 -4.61 27.88 5.79
N THR A 280 -4.48 26.86 4.93
CA THR A 280 -3.32 25.97 4.88
C THR A 280 -2.44 26.19 3.65
N LYS A 281 -2.68 27.25 2.88
CA LYS A 281 -1.89 27.58 1.70
C LYS A 281 -0.42 27.82 2.05
N GLY A 282 0.46 27.08 1.38
CA GLY A 282 1.91 27.18 1.56
C GLY A 282 2.44 26.58 2.85
N LYS A 283 1.59 25.90 3.64
CA LYS A 283 2.01 25.20 4.85
C LYS A 283 2.76 23.90 4.51
N LYS A 284 3.83 23.64 5.24
CA LYS A 284 4.67 22.44 5.21
C LYS A 284 3.88 21.15 5.43
N VAL A 285 2.86 21.18 6.31
CA VAL A 285 1.99 20.02 6.58
C VAL A 285 1.10 19.62 5.38
N THR A 286 1.24 20.28 4.24
CA THR A 286 0.48 19.98 3.01
C THR A 286 1.36 19.50 1.86
N GLU A 287 2.65 19.29 2.11
CA GLU A 287 3.65 18.85 1.10
C GLU A 287 3.51 17.38 0.68
N LEU A 288 2.86 16.51 1.47
CA LEU A 288 2.36 15.19 1.01
C LEU A 288 0.93 15.29 0.43
N GLY A 289 0.37 16.49 0.36
CA GLY A 289 -0.93 16.77 -0.22
C GLY A 289 -2.13 16.61 0.71
N TYR A 290 -3.31 16.86 0.12
CA TYR A 290 -4.62 16.70 0.74
C TYR A 290 -5.22 15.37 0.31
N VAL A 291 -5.60 14.55 1.29
CA VAL A 291 -6.29 13.28 1.05
C VAL A 291 -7.79 13.52 1.04
N PHE A 292 -8.41 13.44 -0.15
CA PHE A 292 -9.82 13.80 -0.30
C PHE A 292 -10.82 12.83 0.34
N ALA A 293 -10.44 11.58 0.53
CA ALA A 293 -11.29 10.59 1.17
C ALA A 293 -10.49 9.37 1.66
N ASN A 294 -10.97 8.74 2.72
CA ASN A 294 -10.51 7.45 3.22
C ASN A 294 -11.29 6.31 2.55
N GLU A 295 -10.62 5.42 1.82
CA GLU A 295 -11.20 4.22 1.17
C GLU A 295 -12.58 4.46 0.52
N PRO A 296 -12.78 5.49 -0.35
CA PRO A 296 -14.09 5.74 -0.94
C PRO A 296 -14.57 4.56 -1.79
N HIS A 297 -15.83 4.17 -1.62
CA HIS A 297 -16.53 3.18 -2.44
C HIS A 297 -18.05 3.24 -2.23
N TRP A 298 -18.83 2.87 -3.25
CA TRP A 298 -20.30 2.84 -3.25
C TRP A 298 -20.83 1.53 -3.86
N TYR A 299 -20.47 0.39 -3.27
CA TYR A 299 -20.93 -0.94 -3.66
C TYR A 299 -22.45 -0.98 -3.66
N SER A 300 -23.02 -1.13 -4.85
CA SER A 300 -24.45 -1.00 -5.07
C SER A 300 -25.15 -2.30 -5.38
N GLU A 301 -24.51 -3.47 -5.24
CA GLU A 301 -25.10 -4.78 -5.55
C GLU A 301 -25.79 -5.43 -4.35
N LYS A 302 -26.91 -6.12 -4.60
CA LYS A 302 -27.66 -6.86 -3.58
C LYS A 302 -26.78 -7.90 -2.90
N GLY A 303 -26.78 -7.92 -1.57
CA GLY A 303 -26.09 -8.92 -0.75
C GLY A 303 -24.60 -8.62 -0.52
N HIS A 304 -24.09 -7.47 -0.95
CA HIS A 304 -22.73 -7.05 -0.62
C HIS A 304 -22.56 -6.83 0.90
N TRP A 305 -21.37 -7.09 1.43
CA TRP A 305 -21.11 -7.05 2.88
C TRP A 305 -21.24 -5.65 3.49
N THR A 306 -21.10 -4.60 2.67
CA THR A 306 -21.21 -3.20 3.12
C THR A 306 -22.65 -2.76 3.36
N ALA A 307 -23.65 -3.49 2.86
CA ALA A 307 -25.07 -3.16 3.04
C ALA A 307 -25.48 -3.08 4.52
N LYS A 308 -24.84 -3.86 5.40
CA LYS A 308 -25.06 -3.81 6.86
C LYS A 308 -24.61 -2.49 7.49
N TYR A 309 -23.76 -1.73 6.81
CA TYR A 309 -23.32 -0.39 7.17
C TYR A 309 -24.07 0.70 6.39
N GLN A 310 -25.22 0.36 5.80
CA GLN A 310 -26.12 1.29 5.09
C GLN A 310 -25.57 1.87 3.78
N GLU A 311 -24.43 1.38 3.29
CA GLU A 311 -23.89 1.76 1.99
C GLU A 311 -24.85 1.37 0.87
N MET A 312 -25.25 2.35 0.06
CA MET A 312 -26.09 2.18 -1.14
C MET A 312 -27.35 1.32 -0.95
N ASN A 313 -27.92 1.25 0.26
CA ASN A 313 -29.20 0.54 0.50
C ASN A 313 -30.41 1.23 -0.16
N ALA A 314 -30.24 2.49 -0.58
CA ALA A 314 -31.14 3.25 -1.42
C ALA A 314 -30.33 4.38 -2.08
N ILE A 315 -30.93 5.06 -3.06
CA ILE A 315 -30.39 6.30 -3.66
C ILE A 315 -31.36 7.46 -3.44
N SER A 316 -30.83 8.68 -3.40
CA SER A 316 -31.66 9.89 -3.30
C SER A 316 -32.37 10.18 -4.63
N SER A 317 -33.36 11.08 -4.58
CA SER A 317 -33.97 11.63 -5.79
C SER A 317 -32.95 12.42 -6.63
N TYR A 318 -31.92 13.01 -6.02
CA TYR A 318 -30.83 13.71 -6.71
C TYR A 318 -29.99 12.75 -7.54
N THR A 319 -29.50 11.65 -6.95
CA THR A 319 -28.76 10.60 -7.66
C THR A 319 -29.59 10.02 -8.81
N LEU A 320 -30.88 9.73 -8.59
CA LEU A 320 -31.76 9.21 -9.63
C LEU A 320 -31.93 10.20 -10.79
N ASN A 321 -32.11 11.49 -10.50
CA ASN A 321 -32.26 12.52 -11.53
C ASN A 321 -30.96 12.78 -12.30
N ASN A 322 -29.81 12.76 -11.62
CA ASN A 322 -28.50 12.84 -12.25
C ASN A 322 -28.25 11.63 -13.17
N PHE A 323 -28.64 10.41 -12.74
CA PHE A 323 -28.58 9.22 -13.58
C PHE A 323 -29.46 9.33 -14.82
N ARG A 324 -30.71 9.80 -14.69
CA ARG A 324 -31.60 10.09 -15.83
C ARG A 324 -30.97 11.09 -16.80
N GLY A 325 -30.33 12.13 -16.27
CA GLY A 325 -29.59 13.12 -17.06
C GLY A 325 -28.40 12.51 -17.80
N TRP A 326 -27.63 11.65 -17.13
CA TRP A 326 -26.51 10.92 -17.72
C TRP A 326 -26.97 9.97 -18.84
N LEU A 327 -28.03 9.18 -18.61
CA LEU A 327 -28.63 8.30 -19.62
C LEU A 327 -29.12 9.09 -20.83
N LYS A 328 -29.78 10.24 -20.60
CA LYS A 328 -30.21 11.12 -21.68
C LYS A 328 -29.02 11.55 -22.56
N LYS A 329 -27.86 11.85 -21.97
CA LYS A 329 -26.62 12.15 -22.72
C LYS A 329 -26.08 10.91 -23.43
N LYS A 330 -25.87 9.80 -22.71
CA LYS A 330 -25.33 8.53 -23.26
C LYS A 330 -26.13 8.00 -24.46
N TYR A 331 -27.45 8.17 -24.43
CA TYR A 331 -28.37 7.72 -25.48
C TYR A 331 -28.73 8.83 -26.48
N ASN A 332 -28.06 9.99 -26.48
CA ASN A 332 -28.32 11.13 -27.37
C ASN A 332 -29.81 11.54 -27.39
N ASN A 333 -30.44 11.58 -26.22
CA ASN A 333 -31.86 11.86 -26.01
C ASN A 333 -32.82 10.93 -26.77
N ASN A 334 -32.37 9.73 -27.14
CA ASN A 334 -33.19 8.71 -27.80
C ASN A 334 -33.65 7.65 -26.79
N ILE A 335 -34.86 7.84 -26.24
CA ILE A 335 -35.43 6.91 -25.25
C ILE A 335 -35.72 5.54 -25.84
N GLN A 336 -36.04 5.45 -27.14
CA GLN A 336 -36.29 4.19 -27.82
C GLN A 336 -35.03 3.32 -27.86
N LYS A 337 -33.85 3.93 -28.01
CA LYS A 337 -32.57 3.21 -27.95
C LYS A 337 -32.29 2.64 -26.56
N LEU A 338 -32.58 3.40 -25.49
CA LEU A 338 -32.49 2.89 -24.12
C LEU A 338 -33.47 1.75 -23.91
N ASN A 339 -34.75 1.94 -24.25
CA ASN A 339 -35.79 0.92 -24.13
C ASN A 339 -35.41 -0.38 -24.85
N ALA A 340 -34.83 -0.28 -26.04
CA ALA A 340 -34.36 -1.44 -26.78
C ALA A 340 -33.17 -2.15 -26.10
N ASN A 341 -32.24 -1.41 -25.49
CA ASN A 341 -31.11 -1.99 -24.77
C ASN A 341 -31.52 -2.60 -23.43
N TRP A 342 -32.42 -1.94 -22.69
CA TRP A 342 -32.82 -2.34 -21.34
C TRP A 342 -34.05 -3.26 -21.33
N GLU A 343 -34.65 -3.52 -22.49
CA GLU A 343 -35.91 -4.27 -22.62
C GLU A 343 -37.06 -3.63 -21.81
N THR A 344 -37.16 -2.30 -21.88
CA THR A 344 -38.14 -1.49 -21.16
C THR A 344 -39.06 -0.71 -22.12
N SER A 345 -40.00 0.06 -21.56
CA SER A 345 -40.99 0.84 -22.33
C SER A 345 -41.20 2.25 -21.76
N TYR A 346 -40.14 2.88 -21.26
CA TYR A 346 -40.22 4.23 -20.71
C TYR A 346 -40.64 5.25 -21.78
N VAL A 347 -41.57 6.13 -21.43
CA VAL A 347 -42.05 7.17 -22.35
C VAL A 347 -41.04 8.31 -22.57
N ASN A 348 -40.15 8.54 -21.60
CA ASN A 348 -39.04 9.50 -21.67
C ASN A 348 -38.05 9.22 -20.52
N PHE A 349 -36.88 9.89 -20.55
CA PHE A 349 -35.83 9.70 -19.53
C PHE A 349 -36.27 10.08 -18.10
N ASN A 350 -37.22 11.00 -17.92
CA ASN A 350 -37.70 11.39 -16.59
C ASN A 350 -38.52 10.28 -15.91
N LYS A 351 -38.96 9.27 -16.68
CA LYS A 351 -39.68 8.10 -16.17
C LYS A 351 -38.80 6.87 -15.98
N VAL A 352 -37.52 6.93 -16.33
CA VAL A 352 -36.59 5.82 -16.10
C VAL A 352 -36.46 5.59 -14.60
N GLU A 353 -36.48 4.32 -14.20
CA GLU A 353 -36.32 3.88 -12.82
C GLU A 353 -35.20 2.84 -12.75
N ILE A 354 -34.60 2.71 -11.57
CA ILE A 354 -33.61 1.68 -11.28
C ILE A 354 -33.75 1.29 -9.81
N GLU A 355 -33.66 -0.01 -9.54
CA GLU A 355 -33.62 -0.52 -8.18
C GLU A 355 -32.16 -0.58 -7.71
N ILE A 356 -31.86 0.10 -6.60
CA ILE A 356 -30.57 0.06 -5.92
C ILE A 356 -30.83 -0.34 -4.45
N PRO A 357 -30.19 -1.41 -3.93
CA PRO A 357 -29.12 -2.19 -4.55
C PRO A 357 -29.55 -3.00 -5.79
N ILE A 358 -28.72 -3.03 -6.83
CA ILE A 358 -28.98 -3.71 -8.10
C ILE A 358 -28.74 -5.21 -7.98
N ALA A 359 -29.56 -6.03 -8.65
CA ALA A 359 -29.40 -7.48 -8.62
C ALA A 359 -28.14 -7.93 -9.38
N THR A 360 -27.30 -8.77 -8.75
CA THR A 360 -26.08 -9.32 -9.36
C THR A 360 -26.33 -10.14 -10.62
N ALA A 361 -27.52 -10.73 -10.75
CA ALA A 361 -27.96 -11.44 -11.96
C ALA A 361 -28.07 -10.54 -13.21
N LEU A 362 -28.01 -9.22 -13.05
CA LEU A 362 -27.98 -8.27 -14.18
C LEU A 362 -26.56 -8.01 -14.69
N GLN A 363 -25.50 -8.54 -14.08
CA GLN A 363 -24.14 -8.40 -14.61
C GLN A 363 -24.06 -8.88 -16.07
N GLY A 364 -23.40 -8.09 -16.92
CA GLY A 364 -23.34 -8.31 -18.37
C GLY A 364 -24.57 -7.82 -19.16
N LYS A 365 -25.58 -7.25 -18.49
CA LYS A 365 -26.73 -6.60 -19.15
C LYS A 365 -26.53 -5.08 -19.28
N PRO A 366 -27.11 -4.43 -20.30
CA PRO A 366 -26.97 -2.99 -20.50
C PRO A 366 -27.32 -2.11 -19.30
N ILE A 367 -28.34 -2.47 -18.52
CA ILE A 367 -28.73 -1.74 -17.30
C ILE A 367 -27.65 -1.76 -16.22
N TRP A 368 -26.96 -2.89 -16.04
CA TRP A 368 -25.84 -3.03 -15.10
C TRP A 368 -24.66 -2.20 -15.58
N PHE A 369 -24.32 -2.31 -16.86
CA PHE A 369 -23.22 -1.54 -17.45
C PHE A 369 -23.43 -0.03 -17.30
N ASP A 370 -24.61 0.46 -17.68
CA ASP A 370 -24.95 1.88 -17.60
C ASP A 370 -24.93 2.39 -16.16
N TRP A 371 -25.41 1.60 -15.19
CA TRP A 371 -25.34 1.97 -13.77
C TRP A 371 -23.91 2.01 -13.24
N CYS A 372 -23.09 0.98 -13.48
CA CYS A 372 -21.70 0.95 -13.05
C CYS A 372 -20.90 2.13 -13.61
N ARG A 373 -21.05 2.43 -14.91
CA ARG A 373 -20.40 3.60 -15.54
C ARG A 373 -20.92 4.92 -14.99
N TYR A 374 -22.21 5.04 -14.70
CA TYR A 374 -22.74 6.23 -14.03
C TYR A 374 -22.20 6.38 -12.60
N ASN A 375 -22.13 5.30 -11.83
CA ASN A 375 -21.61 5.34 -10.46
C ASN A 375 -20.14 5.78 -10.45
N MET A 376 -19.32 5.27 -11.39
CA MET A 376 -17.95 5.75 -11.63
C MET A 376 -17.90 7.23 -12.02
N HIS A 377 -18.79 7.66 -12.93
CA HIS A 377 -18.88 9.05 -13.37
C HIS A 377 -19.20 9.99 -12.20
N ARG A 378 -20.24 9.72 -11.40
CA ARG A 378 -20.61 10.62 -10.29
C ARG A 378 -19.54 10.69 -9.20
N THR A 379 -18.81 9.60 -8.96
CA THR A 379 -17.67 9.59 -8.05
C THR A 379 -16.54 10.47 -8.57
N THR A 380 -16.21 10.34 -9.87
CA THR A 380 -15.20 11.20 -10.51
C THR A 380 -15.62 12.66 -10.43
N GLU A 381 -16.88 12.99 -10.73
CA GLU A 381 -17.40 14.36 -10.62
C GLU A 381 -17.37 14.93 -9.20
N TRP A 382 -17.55 14.10 -8.17
CA TRP A 382 -17.39 14.51 -6.77
C TRP A 382 -15.94 14.90 -6.46
N PHE A 383 -14.97 14.10 -6.88
CA PHE A 383 -13.57 14.43 -6.65
C PHE A 383 -13.07 15.56 -7.55
N THR A 384 -13.58 15.69 -8.78
CA THR A 384 -13.36 16.87 -9.62
C THR A 384 -13.86 18.12 -8.91
N PHE A 385 -15.07 18.07 -8.34
CA PHE A 385 -15.61 19.17 -7.52
C PHE A 385 -14.69 19.50 -6.34
N ASN A 386 -14.17 18.49 -5.61
CA ASN A 386 -13.25 18.74 -4.50
C ASN A 386 -11.97 19.44 -4.97
N GLN A 387 -11.38 18.95 -6.06
CA GLN A 387 -10.16 19.51 -6.61
C GLN A 387 -10.35 20.94 -7.12
N GLU A 388 -11.41 21.20 -7.88
CA GLU A 388 -11.71 22.55 -8.39
C GLU A 388 -11.93 23.55 -7.24
N ASN A 389 -12.59 23.13 -6.16
CA ASN A 389 -12.77 23.99 -4.99
C ASN A 389 -11.45 24.28 -4.29
N LEU A 390 -10.61 23.26 -4.06
CA LEU A 390 -9.32 23.45 -3.42
C LEU A 390 -8.40 24.33 -4.27
N HIS A 391 -8.25 24.01 -5.56
CA HIS A 391 -7.38 24.75 -6.48
C HIS A 391 -7.87 26.16 -6.80
N SER A 392 -9.16 26.47 -6.61
CA SER A 392 -9.67 27.84 -6.74
C SER A 392 -9.06 28.84 -5.75
N VAL A 393 -8.52 28.33 -4.62
CA VAL A 393 -7.94 29.15 -3.55
C VAL A 393 -6.47 28.80 -3.29
N ASN A 394 -6.09 27.53 -3.51
CA ASN A 394 -4.75 26.99 -3.34
C ASN A 394 -4.34 26.18 -4.59
N PRO A 395 -3.97 26.84 -5.70
CA PRO A 395 -3.75 26.20 -7.00
C PRO A 395 -2.53 25.26 -7.04
N GLU A 396 -1.57 25.44 -6.13
CA GLU A 396 -0.36 24.60 -6.04
C GLU A 396 -0.54 23.45 -5.01
N ALA A 397 -1.75 23.26 -4.46
CA ALA A 397 -1.99 22.21 -3.49
C ALA A 397 -1.89 20.83 -4.14
N ASP A 398 -1.07 19.97 -3.56
CA ASP A 398 -1.05 18.57 -3.94
C ASP A 398 -2.28 17.82 -3.44
N THR A 399 -2.79 16.88 -4.23
CA THR A 399 -4.02 16.15 -3.92
C THR A 399 -3.82 14.68 -4.19
N HIS A 400 -4.47 13.85 -3.39
CA HIS A 400 -4.66 12.44 -3.70
C HIS A 400 -5.91 11.88 -3.01
N ILE A 401 -6.26 10.65 -3.36
CA ILE A 401 -7.37 9.91 -2.76
C ILE A 401 -6.78 8.63 -2.18
N LYS A 402 -7.16 8.19 -0.99
CA LYS A 402 -6.78 6.86 -0.50
C LYS A 402 -7.62 5.80 -1.22
N LEU A 403 -7.29 5.51 -2.49
CA LEU A 403 -7.98 4.54 -3.35
C LEU A 403 -7.92 3.14 -2.74
N PHE A 404 -9.07 2.48 -2.63
CA PHE A 404 -9.21 1.14 -2.02
C PHE A 404 -8.89 0.00 -3.00
N PRO A 405 -7.70 -0.63 -2.97
CA PRO A 405 -7.18 -1.46 -4.07
C PRO A 405 -8.06 -2.63 -4.51
N ARG A 406 -8.88 -3.16 -3.59
CA ARG A 406 -9.80 -4.27 -3.91
C ARG A 406 -10.82 -3.90 -4.98
N THR A 407 -11.16 -2.62 -5.08
CA THR A 407 -12.05 -2.10 -6.13
C THR A 407 -11.38 -2.05 -7.51
N PHE A 408 -10.08 -2.38 -7.60
CA PHE A 408 -9.38 -2.58 -8.88
C PHE A 408 -9.16 -4.06 -9.20
N TYR A 409 -8.42 -4.80 -8.36
CA TYR A 409 -7.96 -6.16 -8.70
C TYR A 409 -8.97 -7.27 -8.37
N GLU A 410 -10.05 -7.00 -7.65
CA GLU A 410 -11.18 -7.95 -7.51
C GLU A 410 -12.15 -7.78 -8.68
N ASP A 411 -13.16 -8.66 -8.78
CA ASP A 411 -14.02 -8.71 -9.97
C ASP A 411 -15.31 -7.87 -9.88
N SER A 412 -15.71 -7.38 -8.71
CA SER A 412 -16.88 -6.50 -8.59
C SER A 412 -16.56 -5.12 -9.17
N ARG A 413 -17.57 -4.47 -9.79
CA ARG A 413 -17.47 -3.13 -10.43
C ARG A 413 -18.65 -2.20 -10.12
N SER A 414 -19.47 -2.55 -9.15
CA SER A 414 -20.61 -1.74 -8.70
C SER A 414 -20.19 -0.55 -7.83
N HIS A 415 -18.96 -0.55 -7.30
CA HIS A 415 -18.46 0.36 -6.26
C HIS A 415 -18.23 1.81 -6.72
N GLY A 416 -18.35 2.09 -8.01
CA GLY A 416 -18.25 3.46 -8.54
C GLY A 416 -16.84 4.05 -8.50
N MET A 417 -15.79 3.22 -8.47
CA MET A 417 -14.39 3.70 -8.53
C MET A 417 -13.84 3.47 -9.93
N ASP A 418 -13.35 4.54 -10.57
CA ASP A 418 -12.65 4.48 -11.85
C ASP A 418 -11.18 4.85 -11.59
N PHE A 419 -10.33 3.85 -11.42
CA PHE A 419 -8.95 4.07 -10.94
C PHE A 419 -8.13 4.89 -11.93
N GLU A 420 -8.35 4.71 -13.24
CA GLU A 420 -7.69 5.52 -14.25
C GLU A 420 -8.10 6.99 -14.12
N ALA A 421 -9.41 7.27 -14.12
CA ALA A 421 -9.89 8.66 -14.07
C ALA A 421 -9.48 9.37 -12.76
N LEU A 422 -9.54 8.67 -11.62
CA LEU A 422 -9.18 9.25 -10.33
C LEU A 422 -7.66 9.48 -10.19
N THR A 423 -6.85 8.59 -10.76
CA THR A 423 -5.38 8.75 -10.80
C THR A 423 -4.97 9.86 -11.75
N GLU A 424 -5.65 10.02 -12.88
CA GLU A 424 -5.43 11.16 -13.79
C GLU A 424 -5.81 12.49 -13.13
N LEU A 425 -6.90 12.51 -12.36
CA LEU A 425 -7.46 13.70 -11.72
C LEU A 425 -6.51 14.31 -10.69
N THR A 426 -6.05 13.54 -9.69
CA THR A 426 -5.29 14.07 -8.55
C THR A 426 -3.84 14.42 -8.90
N THR A 427 -3.16 15.31 -8.17
CA THR A 427 -1.76 15.67 -8.53
C THR A 427 -0.76 14.59 -8.13
N MET A 428 -1.08 13.79 -7.12
CA MET A 428 -0.33 12.61 -6.67
C MET A 428 -1.19 11.34 -6.80
N ILE A 429 -0.54 10.18 -6.89
CA ILE A 429 -1.19 8.88 -6.80
C ILE A 429 -1.42 8.58 -5.32
N GLY A 430 -2.63 8.22 -4.92
CA GLY A 430 -2.93 7.82 -3.55
C GLY A 430 -3.63 6.47 -3.49
N HIS A 431 -3.28 5.63 -2.50
CA HIS A 431 -3.93 4.34 -2.26
C HIS A 431 -3.60 3.76 -0.88
N ASP A 432 -4.18 2.61 -0.54
CA ASP A 432 -3.86 1.81 0.66
C ASP A 432 -3.49 0.37 0.29
N ALA A 433 -2.34 0.18 -0.36
CA ALA A 433 -1.95 -1.12 -0.90
C ALA A 433 -1.80 -2.16 0.22
N LYS A 434 -2.21 -3.40 -0.08
CA LYS A 434 -2.24 -4.50 0.89
C LYS A 434 -1.40 -5.67 0.41
N ALA A 435 -0.73 -6.32 1.36
CA ALA A 435 -0.06 -7.60 1.19
C ALA A 435 -0.40 -8.49 2.39
N LEU A 436 -0.27 -9.81 2.25
CA LEU A 436 -0.53 -10.76 3.34
C LEU A 436 0.71 -11.63 3.55
N GLY A 437 1.37 -11.51 4.71
CA GLY A 437 2.55 -12.32 5.05
C GLY A 437 2.25 -13.79 5.33
N ASP A 438 0.99 -14.14 5.61
CA ASP A 438 0.52 -15.51 5.86
C ASP A 438 -0.92 -15.67 5.38
N PRO A 439 -1.47 -16.91 5.35
CA PRO A 439 -2.86 -17.16 5.01
C PRO A 439 -3.83 -16.29 5.82
N SER A 440 -4.96 -15.96 5.20
CA SER A 440 -5.92 -15.07 5.84
C SER A 440 -6.48 -15.66 7.14
N ILE A 441 -6.60 -14.81 8.15
CA ILE A 441 -7.32 -15.13 9.40
C ILE A 441 -8.86 -15.19 9.19
N ARG A 442 -9.33 -14.99 7.95
CA ARG A 442 -10.73 -15.15 7.55
C ARG A 442 -10.89 -16.49 6.83
N PRO A 443 -11.61 -17.47 7.40
CA PRO A 443 -11.66 -18.83 6.84
C PRO A 443 -12.31 -18.92 5.45
N HIS A 444 -13.11 -17.92 5.05
CA HIS A 444 -13.75 -17.86 3.74
C HIS A 444 -12.88 -17.18 2.66
N ILE A 445 -11.74 -16.58 3.02
CA ILE A 445 -10.84 -15.94 2.07
C ILE A 445 -9.81 -16.97 1.59
N ASN A 446 -9.83 -17.25 0.29
CA ASN A 446 -8.90 -18.19 -0.34
C ASN A 446 -7.44 -17.71 -0.17
N SER A 447 -6.57 -18.61 0.31
CA SER A 447 -5.14 -18.38 0.49
C SER A 447 -4.27 -19.39 -0.29
N ASP A 448 -4.76 -19.90 -1.41
CA ASP A 448 -4.05 -20.86 -2.27
C ASP A 448 -2.73 -20.32 -2.79
N TRP A 449 -2.59 -18.99 -2.91
CA TRP A 449 -1.33 -18.32 -3.23
C TRP A 449 -0.18 -18.74 -2.29
N HIS A 450 -0.49 -19.10 -1.03
CA HIS A 450 0.50 -19.48 -0.03
C HIS A 450 1.10 -20.88 -0.29
N LYS A 451 0.52 -21.67 -1.21
CA LYS A 451 1.17 -22.91 -1.69
C LYS A 451 2.44 -22.59 -2.48
N ASP A 452 2.44 -21.47 -3.18
CA ASP A 452 3.46 -21.12 -4.15
C ASP A 452 4.42 -20.04 -3.63
N TYR A 453 3.89 -19.07 -2.88
CA TYR A 453 4.61 -17.87 -2.45
C TYR A 453 4.63 -17.72 -0.92
N ALA A 454 5.72 -17.17 -0.39
CA ALA A 454 5.90 -16.89 1.04
C ALA A 454 4.94 -15.81 1.56
N TYR A 455 4.52 -14.89 0.68
CA TYR A 455 3.52 -13.88 0.98
C TYR A 455 2.72 -13.48 -0.28
N LYS A 456 1.56 -12.86 -0.07
CA LYS A 456 0.69 -12.37 -1.16
C LYS A 456 1.19 -11.03 -1.68
N TRP A 457 2.05 -11.07 -2.71
CA TRP A 457 2.65 -9.89 -3.36
C TRP A 457 1.81 -9.33 -4.52
N ASP A 458 1.03 -10.18 -5.19
CA ASP A 458 0.45 -9.92 -6.52
C ASP A 458 -0.60 -8.80 -6.55
N GLY A 459 -1.40 -8.65 -5.49
CA GLY A 459 -2.40 -7.58 -5.37
C GLY A 459 -1.79 -6.17 -5.30
N MET A 460 -0.66 -6.02 -4.57
CA MET A 460 0.08 -4.76 -4.53
C MET A 460 0.77 -4.50 -5.87
N ALA A 461 1.42 -5.53 -6.42
CA ALA A 461 2.19 -5.39 -7.65
C ALA A 461 1.34 -4.99 -8.85
N ILE A 462 0.21 -5.68 -9.09
CA ILE A 462 -0.67 -5.37 -10.23
C ILE A 462 -1.29 -3.97 -10.12
N LEU A 463 -1.57 -3.51 -8.89
CA LEU A 463 -2.07 -2.16 -8.65
C LEU A 463 -1.01 -1.12 -9.01
N HIS A 464 0.21 -1.26 -8.48
CA HIS A 464 1.28 -0.30 -8.73
C HIS A 464 1.59 -0.23 -10.23
N ASP A 465 1.75 -1.36 -10.92
CA ASP A 465 2.01 -1.36 -12.37
C ASP A 465 0.87 -0.70 -13.17
N PHE A 466 -0.39 -0.78 -12.71
CA PHE A 466 -1.50 -0.06 -13.34
C PHE A 466 -1.42 1.45 -13.09
N LEU A 467 -1.25 1.89 -11.84
CA LEU A 467 -1.22 3.30 -11.46
C LEU A 467 -0.02 4.03 -12.10
N GLU A 468 1.16 3.41 -12.05
CA GLU A 468 2.38 3.91 -12.71
C GLU A 468 2.27 3.91 -14.23
N SER A 469 1.39 3.10 -14.83
CA SER A 469 1.11 3.18 -16.26
C SER A 469 0.18 4.34 -16.60
N VAL A 470 -0.77 4.66 -15.71
CA VAL A 470 -1.69 5.79 -15.88
C VAL A 470 -0.97 7.13 -15.69
N ALA A 471 -0.12 7.24 -14.67
CA ALA A 471 0.55 8.48 -14.30
C ALA A 471 2.02 8.26 -13.87
N PRO A 472 2.92 7.89 -14.80
CA PRO A 472 4.32 7.52 -14.48
C PRO A 472 5.18 8.64 -13.87
N GLU A 473 4.73 9.89 -13.96
CA GLU A 473 5.46 11.07 -13.47
C GLU A 473 4.86 11.64 -12.18
N LYS A 474 3.92 10.94 -11.53
CA LYS A 474 3.33 11.41 -10.28
C LYS A 474 3.96 10.70 -9.09
N ILE A 475 4.16 11.46 -8.01
CA ILE A 475 4.51 10.91 -6.70
C ILE A 475 3.41 9.93 -6.26
N ASN A 476 3.82 8.78 -5.72
CA ASN A 476 2.93 7.73 -5.26
C ASN A 476 2.93 7.57 -3.73
N VAL A 477 1.80 7.92 -3.11
CA VAL A 477 1.62 7.97 -1.65
C VAL A 477 0.69 6.85 -1.20
N ASN A 478 1.26 5.88 -0.49
CA ASN A 478 0.47 4.86 0.20
C ASN A 478 0.06 5.36 1.60
N SER A 479 -1.06 6.08 1.66
CA SER A 479 -1.51 6.79 2.87
C SER A 479 -2.17 5.91 3.94
N GLU A 480 -2.10 4.58 3.79
CA GLU A 480 -2.33 3.57 4.84
C GLU A 480 -1.87 2.18 4.37
N SER A 481 -0.56 1.89 4.41
CA SER A 481 -0.08 0.60 3.93
C SER A 481 -0.53 -0.55 4.85
N HIS A 482 -1.19 -1.55 4.27
CA HIS A 482 -1.61 -2.75 5.00
C HIS A 482 -0.66 -3.92 4.73
N PHE A 483 0.64 -3.67 4.89
CA PHE A 483 1.68 -4.70 4.76
C PHE A 483 1.93 -5.42 6.08
N LEU A 484 1.88 -4.69 7.20
CA LEU A 484 2.14 -5.23 8.53
C LEU A 484 0.92 -5.96 9.08
N SER A 485 -0.27 -5.43 8.82
CA SER A 485 -1.50 -5.99 9.37
C SER A 485 -2.75 -5.46 8.64
N SER A 486 -3.81 -6.27 8.60
CA SER A 486 -5.11 -5.87 8.01
C SER A 486 -6.27 -6.68 8.59
N GLY A 487 -7.51 -6.29 8.32
CA GLY A 487 -8.67 -7.10 8.72
C GLY A 487 -8.65 -8.55 8.17
N MET A 488 -7.74 -8.88 7.24
CA MET A 488 -7.53 -10.23 6.69
C MET A 488 -6.24 -10.92 7.15
N TYR A 489 -5.27 -10.20 7.71
CA TYR A 489 -3.96 -10.73 8.07
C TYR A 489 -3.53 -10.24 9.44
N ARG A 490 -3.15 -11.18 10.32
CA ARG A 490 -2.63 -10.90 11.65
C ARG A 490 -1.73 -12.04 12.12
N LYS A 491 -0.55 -11.70 12.64
CA LYS A 491 0.40 -12.68 13.17
C LYS A 491 1.32 -12.02 14.17
N LEU A 492 1.23 -12.43 15.43
CA LEU A 492 2.03 -11.87 16.53
C LEU A 492 3.54 -12.02 16.26
N ASP A 493 3.99 -13.22 15.87
CA ASP A 493 5.38 -13.44 15.48
C ASP A 493 5.56 -13.39 13.95
N MET A 494 5.47 -12.18 13.39
CA MET A 494 5.72 -11.94 11.97
C MET A 494 7.22 -12.01 11.64
N ARG A 495 7.56 -12.38 10.40
CA ARG A 495 8.94 -12.49 9.91
C ARG A 495 9.47 -11.10 9.53
N THR A 496 10.66 -10.71 9.99
CA THR A 496 11.30 -9.45 9.57
C THR A 496 11.72 -9.48 8.10
N SER A 497 12.12 -10.67 7.59
CA SER A 497 12.43 -10.88 6.18
C SER A 497 11.26 -10.51 5.26
N TYR A 498 10.03 -10.89 5.61
CA TYR A 498 8.81 -10.47 4.90
C TYR A 498 8.67 -8.94 4.87
N VAL A 499 8.82 -8.26 6.02
CA VAL A 499 8.69 -6.80 6.12
C VAL A 499 9.70 -6.11 5.20
N ARG A 500 10.96 -6.51 5.27
CA ARG A 500 12.00 -5.99 4.37
C ARG A 500 11.63 -6.19 2.90
N ASN A 501 11.23 -7.42 2.54
CA ASN A 501 10.91 -7.76 1.15
C ASN A 501 9.72 -6.95 0.60
N VAL A 502 8.62 -6.86 1.36
CA VAL A 502 7.39 -6.22 0.87
C VAL A 502 7.52 -4.70 0.76
N TYR A 503 8.20 -4.04 1.70
CA TYR A 503 8.45 -2.59 1.63
C TYR A 503 9.45 -2.26 0.52
N TRP A 504 10.48 -3.08 0.33
CA TRP A 504 11.41 -2.91 -0.78
C TRP A 504 10.71 -3.09 -2.13
N LEU A 505 9.91 -4.15 -2.28
CA LEU A 505 9.16 -4.39 -3.51
C LEU A 505 8.19 -3.25 -3.81
N ALA A 506 7.41 -2.79 -2.81
CA ALA A 506 6.45 -1.71 -2.99
C ALA A 506 7.13 -0.41 -3.46
N THR A 507 8.28 -0.08 -2.87
CA THR A 507 9.09 1.10 -3.23
C THR A 507 9.68 0.97 -4.64
N LEU A 508 10.26 -0.19 -4.96
CA LEU A 508 10.76 -0.51 -6.30
C LEU A 508 9.67 -0.43 -7.37
N MET A 509 8.42 -0.70 -7.01
CA MET A 509 7.29 -0.69 -7.93
C MET A 509 6.61 0.68 -8.06
N GLY A 510 6.97 1.68 -7.25
CA GLY A 510 6.44 3.03 -7.39
C GLY A 510 6.25 3.80 -6.08
N MET A 511 6.12 3.14 -4.93
CA MET A 511 5.75 3.82 -3.67
C MET A 511 6.82 4.83 -3.22
N ASP A 512 6.48 6.12 -3.23
CA ASP A 512 7.35 7.24 -2.85
C ASP A 512 7.22 7.62 -1.37
N ALA A 513 6.04 7.43 -0.79
CA ALA A 513 5.84 7.60 0.65
C ALA A 513 4.84 6.56 1.18
N ASN A 514 4.95 6.23 2.47
CA ASN A 514 3.98 5.33 3.10
C ASN A 514 3.65 5.73 4.54
N THR A 515 2.42 5.47 4.97
CA THR A 515 2.05 5.44 6.38
C THR A 515 1.52 4.06 6.74
N GLY A 516 2.26 3.26 7.50
CA GLY A 516 1.87 1.87 7.82
C GLY A 516 0.69 1.81 8.78
N TRP A 517 -0.24 0.87 8.55
CA TRP A 517 -1.28 0.55 9.52
C TRP A 517 -0.70 -0.34 10.64
N PHE A 518 -0.49 0.15 11.86
CA PHE A 518 -0.76 1.49 12.42
C PHE A 518 0.01 1.64 13.75
N TRP A 519 0.21 2.86 14.25
CA TRP A 519 0.85 3.07 15.55
C TRP A 519 -0.14 3.65 16.54
N ALA A 520 -0.43 2.91 17.59
CA ALA A 520 -1.45 3.24 18.57
C ALA A 520 -0.94 3.02 19.99
N ARG A 521 0.38 3.11 20.20
CA ARG A 521 1.02 3.16 21.52
C ARG A 521 1.32 4.61 21.88
N ASP A 522 0.90 5.02 23.07
CA ASP A 522 1.28 6.28 23.67
C ASP A 522 2.68 6.19 24.32
N PRO A 523 3.35 7.33 24.59
CA PRO A 523 4.70 7.34 25.14
C PRO A 523 4.87 6.64 26.48
N ASP A 524 3.81 6.38 27.24
CA ASP A 524 3.90 5.63 28.50
C ASP A 524 3.72 4.10 28.29
N GLY A 525 3.31 3.70 27.10
CA GLY A 525 3.03 2.32 26.71
C GLY A 525 1.56 1.93 26.67
N SER A 526 0.62 2.78 27.09
CA SER A 526 -0.80 2.46 26.90
C SER A 526 -1.17 2.47 25.40
N PRO A 527 -2.26 1.80 25.01
CA PRO A 527 -2.92 2.07 23.75
C PRO A 527 -3.45 3.52 23.72
N GLU A 528 -3.53 4.13 22.54
CA GLU A 528 -4.15 5.45 22.38
C GLU A 528 -5.62 5.47 22.85
N ASP A 529 -6.08 6.61 23.36
CA ASP A 529 -7.34 6.80 24.09
C ASP A 529 -8.57 6.20 23.43
N ARG A 530 -8.67 6.19 22.10
CA ARG A 530 -9.85 5.63 21.41
C ARG A 530 -9.93 4.13 21.65
N LEU A 531 -8.80 3.44 21.78
CA LEU A 531 -8.70 2.01 22.10
C LEU A 531 -8.89 1.71 23.59
N GLU A 532 -9.00 2.73 24.43
CA GLU A 532 -9.32 2.60 25.85
C GLU A 532 -10.85 2.60 26.06
N GLY A 533 -11.37 1.72 26.93
CA GLY A 533 -12.80 1.74 27.32
C GLY A 533 -13.78 0.96 26.42
N GLU A 534 -15.03 1.46 26.32
CA GLU A 534 -16.11 0.87 25.51
C GLU A 534 -15.95 1.34 24.06
N LEU A 535 -15.24 0.55 23.25
CA LEU A 535 -14.90 0.83 21.84
C LEU A 535 -16.12 1.17 20.95
N ASN A 536 -16.59 2.40 21.00
CA ASN A 536 -17.75 2.87 20.26
C ASN A 536 -17.29 3.60 19.00
N PHE A 537 -16.91 2.85 17.98
CA PHE A 537 -16.43 3.41 16.72
C PHE A 537 -17.47 3.35 15.61
N PHE A 538 -17.49 4.39 14.80
CA PHE A 538 -18.12 4.34 13.50
C PHE A 538 -17.33 3.47 12.51
N ASP A 539 -15.98 3.48 12.61
CA ASP A 539 -15.12 2.55 11.87
C ASP A 539 -15.14 1.15 12.50
N PRO A 540 -15.72 0.13 11.81
CA PRO A 540 -15.79 -1.22 12.33
C PRO A 540 -14.43 -1.93 12.44
N GLY A 541 -13.36 -1.37 11.88
CA GLY A 541 -12.03 -1.97 11.83
C GLY A 541 -11.14 -1.69 13.04
N LEU A 542 -11.30 -0.53 13.70
CA LEU A 542 -10.33 -0.02 14.68
C LEU A 542 -10.20 -0.90 15.93
N GLY A 543 -11.33 -1.34 16.50
CA GLY A 543 -11.32 -2.08 17.77
C GLY A 543 -10.59 -3.42 17.75
N GLY A 544 -10.66 -4.14 16.63
CA GLY A 544 -9.92 -5.40 16.43
C GLY A 544 -8.51 -5.22 15.85
N ALA A 545 -8.09 -3.99 15.57
CA ALA A 545 -6.85 -3.75 14.83
C ALA A 545 -5.58 -3.87 15.68
N TYR A 546 -5.66 -3.62 16.99
CA TYR A 546 -4.48 -3.52 17.86
C TYR A 546 -3.79 -4.87 18.10
N ALA A 547 -4.57 -5.91 18.41
CA ALA A 547 -4.05 -7.21 18.77
C ALA A 547 -3.26 -7.87 17.63
N GLY A 548 -2.02 -8.29 17.93
CA GLY A 548 -1.12 -8.90 16.95
C GLY A 548 -0.73 -7.98 15.78
N SER A 549 -0.79 -6.66 15.99
CA SER A 549 -0.21 -5.64 15.10
C SER A 549 1.21 -5.28 15.54
N ASN A 550 1.84 -4.38 14.78
CA ASN A 550 3.19 -3.86 15.04
C ASN A 550 3.33 -3.20 16.44
N ASN A 551 2.23 -2.77 17.07
CA ASN A 551 2.19 -2.24 18.44
C ASN A 551 2.64 -3.24 19.53
N MET A 552 2.69 -4.52 19.20
CA MET A 552 3.11 -5.63 20.06
C MET A 552 4.38 -6.32 19.55
N GLN A 553 5.11 -5.72 18.60
CA GLN A 553 6.13 -6.39 17.79
C GLN A 553 7.38 -5.52 17.59
N PRO A 554 8.32 -5.47 18.57
CA PRO A 554 9.50 -4.62 18.46
C PRO A 554 10.38 -4.95 17.25
N HIS A 555 10.47 -6.23 16.89
CA HIS A 555 11.27 -6.66 15.74
C HIS A 555 10.70 -6.17 14.41
N ILE A 556 9.39 -6.00 14.31
CA ILE A 556 8.70 -5.55 13.10
C ILE A 556 8.84 -4.05 12.92
N THR A 557 8.59 -3.27 13.98
CA THR A 557 8.64 -1.80 13.93
C THR A 557 10.07 -1.30 13.72
N ASN A 558 11.05 -1.96 14.36
CA ASN A 558 12.45 -1.76 14.04
C ASN A 558 12.73 -2.09 12.56
N GLU A 559 12.30 -3.24 12.04
CA GLU A 559 12.60 -3.63 10.66
C GLU A 559 12.01 -2.67 9.61
N VAL A 560 10.81 -2.13 9.83
CA VAL A 560 10.23 -1.09 8.96
C VAL A 560 11.20 0.08 8.83
N THR A 561 11.75 0.57 9.95
CA THR A 561 12.69 1.69 9.93
C THR A 561 14.01 1.30 9.27
N GLN A 562 14.53 0.09 9.55
CA GLN A 562 15.77 -0.39 8.94
C GLN A 562 15.66 -0.48 7.41
N VAL A 563 14.54 -1.00 6.87
CA VAL A 563 14.36 -1.07 5.41
C VAL A 563 14.20 0.31 4.79
N MET A 564 13.52 1.26 5.45
CA MET A 564 13.40 2.63 4.94
C MET A 564 14.74 3.37 4.95
N PHE A 565 15.59 3.14 5.96
CA PHE A 565 16.97 3.66 5.96
C PHE A 565 17.81 3.11 4.81
N ASP A 566 17.70 1.81 4.52
CA ASP A 566 18.41 1.22 3.39
C ASP A 566 17.89 1.78 2.06
N LEU A 567 16.57 1.84 1.86
CA LEU A 567 15.96 2.45 0.67
C LEU A 567 16.41 3.90 0.47
N ASN A 568 16.50 4.69 1.53
CA ASN A 568 16.95 6.08 1.46
C ASN A 568 18.46 6.22 1.23
N SER A 569 19.28 5.32 1.77
CA SER A 569 20.72 5.26 1.47
C SER A 569 20.98 4.93 0.00
N PHE A 570 20.09 4.18 -0.65
CA PHE A 570 20.20 3.75 -2.05
C PHE A 570 19.12 4.40 -2.95
N SER A 571 18.64 5.59 -2.60
CA SER A 571 17.46 6.16 -3.26
C SER A 571 17.66 6.46 -4.74
N GLU A 572 18.85 6.92 -5.13
CA GLU A 572 19.23 7.16 -6.53
C GLU A 572 19.22 5.84 -7.33
N GLU A 573 19.73 4.75 -6.76
CA GLU A 573 19.69 3.42 -7.35
C GLU A 573 18.26 2.89 -7.51
N ILE A 574 17.40 3.08 -6.49
CA ILE A 574 15.99 2.68 -6.56
C ILE A 574 15.24 3.47 -7.65
N ILE A 575 15.47 4.79 -7.74
CA ILE A 575 14.88 5.63 -8.79
C ILE A 575 15.37 5.20 -10.18
N ALA A 576 16.66 4.89 -10.34
CA ALA A 576 17.20 4.38 -11.60
C ALA A 576 16.54 3.06 -12.02
N LEU A 577 16.29 2.15 -11.06
CA LEU A 577 15.58 0.89 -11.33
C LEU A 577 14.11 1.13 -11.72
N ARG A 578 13.44 2.10 -11.09
CA ARG A 578 12.04 2.48 -11.39
C ARG A 578 11.89 3.10 -12.78
N GLY A 579 12.88 3.86 -13.23
CA GLY A 579 12.89 4.52 -14.54
C GLY A 579 13.03 3.59 -15.75
N GLN A 580 13.08 2.28 -15.55
CA GLN A 580 13.11 1.31 -16.66
C GLN A 580 11.84 1.40 -17.52
N SER A 581 12.02 1.26 -18.83
CA SER A 581 10.90 1.14 -19.78
C SER A 581 10.01 -0.04 -19.41
N ARG A 582 8.70 0.10 -19.68
CA ARG A 582 7.67 -0.95 -19.51
C ARG A 582 7.23 -1.46 -20.90
N PRO A 583 8.07 -2.25 -21.60
CA PRO A 583 7.90 -2.47 -23.05
C PRO A 583 6.73 -3.40 -23.40
N LEU A 584 6.31 -4.24 -22.45
CA LEU A 584 5.18 -5.15 -22.56
C LEU A 584 4.03 -4.68 -21.67
N ARG A 585 2.90 -4.36 -22.29
CA ARG A 585 1.72 -3.84 -21.58
C ARG A 585 0.49 -4.73 -21.76
N LEU A 586 -0.30 -4.88 -20.70
CA LEU A 586 -1.60 -5.54 -20.73
C LEU A 586 -2.69 -4.53 -21.06
N PHE A 587 -3.54 -4.83 -22.04
CA PHE A 587 -4.68 -3.97 -22.34
C PHE A 587 -5.76 -4.13 -21.25
N TYR A 588 -6.03 -3.06 -20.52
CA TYR A 588 -7.11 -2.99 -19.53
C TYR A 588 -8.34 -2.32 -20.15
N SER A 589 -9.50 -2.94 -19.97
CA SER A 589 -10.79 -2.37 -20.34
C SER A 589 -11.77 -2.46 -19.18
N GLU A 590 -12.14 -1.31 -18.64
CA GLU A 590 -13.23 -1.19 -17.66
C GLU A 590 -14.55 -1.74 -18.24
N THR A 591 -14.73 -1.66 -19.56
CA THR A 591 -15.88 -2.24 -20.25
C THR A 591 -15.96 -3.75 -20.11
N SER A 592 -14.84 -4.46 -20.25
CA SER A 592 -14.78 -5.90 -19.98
C SER A 592 -14.87 -6.20 -18.50
N ALA A 593 -14.24 -5.39 -17.63
CA ALA A 593 -14.30 -5.57 -16.19
C ALA A 593 -15.72 -5.50 -15.62
N ILE A 594 -16.54 -4.57 -16.13
CA ILE A 594 -17.95 -4.42 -15.70
C ILE A 594 -18.80 -5.61 -16.19
N ASN A 595 -18.60 -6.05 -17.43
CA ASN A 595 -19.47 -7.04 -18.09
C ASN A 595 -19.10 -8.50 -17.83
N THR A 596 -17.84 -8.79 -17.49
CA THR A 596 -17.30 -10.15 -17.47
C THR A 596 -17.04 -10.59 -16.03
N PRO A 597 -17.75 -11.62 -15.54
CA PRO A 597 -17.37 -12.26 -14.28
C PRO A 597 -15.92 -12.76 -14.37
N LYS A 598 -15.11 -12.55 -13.33
CA LYS A 598 -13.71 -13.04 -13.26
C LYS A 598 -12.71 -12.37 -14.21
N TYR A 599 -13.02 -11.18 -14.75
CA TYR A 599 -12.09 -10.44 -15.62
C TYR A 599 -10.72 -10.23 -14.96
N MET A 600 -10.69 -9.67 -13.75
CA MET A 600 -9.44 -9.37 -13.06
C MET A 600 -8.77 -10.63 -12.51
N THR A 601 -9.57 -11.63 -12.11
CA THR A 601 -9.05 -12.96 -11.77
C THR A 601 -8.23 -13.53 -12.94
N GLU A 602 -8.71 -13.44 -14.18
CA GLU A 602 -8.00 -13.95 -15.35
C GLU A 602 -6.83 -13.04 -15.77
N ALA A 603 -7.02 -11.71 -15.76
CA ALA A 603 -5.95 -10.75 -16.03
C ALA A 603 -4.75 -10.94 -15.08
N THR A 604 -5.02 -11.17 -13.79
CA THR A 604 -3.99 -11.44 -12.78
C THR A 604 -3.19 -12.70 -13.09
N LYS A 605 -3.82 -13.76 -13.63
CA LYS A 605 -3.08 -14.97 -14.03
C LYS A 605 -2.10 -14.68 -15.16
N MET A 606 -2.54 -13.92 -16.18
CA MET A 606 -1.67 -13.52 -17.29
C MET A 606 -0.52 -12.65 -16.80
N TYR A 607 -0.82 -11.64 -15.97
CA TYR A 607 0.17 -10.78 -15.32
C TYR A 607 1.24 -11.59 -14.57
N LYS A 608 0.84 -12.50 -13.68
CA LYS A 608 1.77 -13.36 -12.91
C LYS A 608 2.63 -14.24 -13.81
N SER A 609 2.10 -14.71 -14.93
CA SER A 609 2.86 -15.54 -15.87
C SER A 609 4.03 -14.79 -16.53
N LEU A 610 3.95 -13.45 -16.62
CA LEU A 610 4.94 -12.58 -17.24
C LEU A 610 5.83 -11.83 -16.23
N PHE A 611 5.37 -11.65 -14.99
CA PHE A 611 6.00 -10.75 -14.01
C PHE A 611 7.44 -11.13 -13.63
N PHE A 612 7.79 -12.41 -13.72
CA PHE A 612 9.11 -12.96 -13.36
C PHE A 612 10.06 -13.09 -14.56
N GLU A 613 9.78 -12.43 -15.66
CA GLU A 613 10.58 -12.52 -16.89
C GLU A 613 11.65 -11.43 -16.99
N GLY A 614 11.90 -10.65 -15.93
CA GLY A 614 13.04 -9.73 -15.83
C GLY A 614 12.84 -8.35 -16.46
N LEU A 615 11.61 -7.99 -16.81
CA LEU A 615 11.23 -6.65 -17.28
C LEU A 615 10.07 -6.08 -16.44
N PRO A 616 9.99 -4.75 -16.24
CA PRO A 616 8.79 -4.11 -15.69
C PRO A 616 7.60 -4.26 -16.63
N LEU A 617 6.46 -4.72 -16.10
CA LEU A 617 5.21 -4.77 -16.85
C LEU A 617 4.50 -3.42 -16.78
N GLY A 618 3.55 -3.22 -17.68
CA GLY A 618 2.65 -2.08 -17.60
C GLY A 618 1.24 -2.44 -18.04
N PHE A 619 0.37 -1.45 -17.98
CA PHE A 619 -0.98 -1.50 -18.50
C PHE A 619 -1.16 -0.45 -19.58
N VAL A 620 -2.12 -0.70 -20.45
CA VAL A 620 -2.52 0.26 -21.48
C VAL A 620 -4.03 0.27 -21.60
N THR A 621 -4.58 1.47 -21.72
CA THR A 621 -6.00 1.75 -21.90
C THR A 621 -6.17 2.59 -23.16
N LYS A 622 -7.42 2.92 -23.49
CA LYS A 622 -7.71 3.92 -24.53
C LYS A 622 -7.04 5.26 -24.23
N ASN A 623 -7.11 5.77 -22.99
CA ASN A 623 -6.55 7.09 -22.66
C ASN A 623 -5.02 7.07 -22.71
N ILE A 624 -4.36 6.00 -22.22
CA ILE A 624 -2.90 5.87 -22.30
C ILE A 624 -2.44 5.91 -23.77
N ILE A 625 -3.12 5.19 -24.68
CA ILE A 625 -2.81 5.24 -26.12
C ILE A 625 -2.98 6.64 -26.70
N GLU A 626 -4.02 7.37 -26.28
CA GLU A 626 -4.38 8.68 -26.84
C GLU A 626 -3.54 9.83 -26.27
N LYS A 627 -3.07 9.72 -25.03
CA LYS A 627 -2.46 10.83 -24.27
C LYS A 627 -0.96 10.69 -24.05
N GLN A 628 -0.42 9.47 -24.02
CA GLN A 628 0.98 9.24 -23.70
C GLN A 628 1.78 8.89 -24.95
N ASP A 629 3.07 9.26 -24.93
CA ASP A 629 4.03 8.76 -25.91
C ASP A 629 4.27 7.26 -25.73
N ASN A 630 4.37 6.56 -26.85
CA ASN A 630 4.59 5.11 -26.90
C ASN A 630 5.99 4.72 -27.40
N SER A 631 6.96 5.64 -27.40
CA SER A 631 8.34 5.29 -27.82
C SER A 631 9.01 4.31 -26.87
N THR A 632 8.58 4.27 -25.61
CA THR A 632 9.14 3.41 -24.55
C THR A 632 8.36 2.11 -24.35
N TRP A 633 7.33 1.85 -25.16
CA TRP A 633 6.56 0.61 -25.12
C TRP A 633 5.90 0.29 -26.45
N ASN A 634 6.08 -0.95 -26.93
CA ASN A 634 5.72 -1.30 -28.30
C ASN A 634 4.86 -2.56 -28.42
N THR A 635 4.60 -3.29 -27.33
CA THR A 635 3.86 -4.54 -27.36
C THR A 635 2.70 -4.52 -26.38
N VAL A 636 1.49 -4.77 -26.90
CA VAL A 636 0.25 -4.83 -26.13
C VAL A 636 -0.35 -6.22 -26.21
N VAL A 637 -0.63 -6.83 -25.07
CA VAL A 637 -1.36 -8.11 -24.96
C VAL A 637 -2.80 -7.83 -24.57
N VAL A 638 -3.73 -8.27 -25.41
CA VAL A 638 -5.17 -8.27 -25.16
C VAL A 638 -5.56 -9.70 -24.75
N TYR A 639 -5.83 -9.88 -23.46
CA TYR A 639 -6.14 -11.18 -22.87
C TYR A 639 -7.55 -11.17 -22.28
N LYS A 640 -8.38 -12.13 -22.70
CA LYS A 640 -9.77 -12.34 -22.25
C LYS A 640 -10.61 -11.06 -22.15
N THR A 641 -10.42 -10.16 -23.11
CA THR A 641 -11.05 -8.82 -23.12
C THR A 641 -12.11 -8.78 -24.22
N LYS A 642 -13.25 -9.42 -23.97
CA LYS A 642 -14.33 -9.64 -24.96
C LYS A 642 -15.11 -8.36 -25.29
N TYR A 643 -15.41 -7.53 -24.29
CA TYR A 643 -16.26 -6.36 -24.41
C TYR A 643 -15.43 -5.07 -24.41
N VAL A 644 -15.57 -4.27 -25.46
CA VAL A 644 -14.93 -2.96 -25.56
C VAL A 644 -15.84 -1.98 -26.27
N THR A 645 -15.83 -0.72 -25.85
CA THR A 645 -16.47 0.39 -26.57
C THR A 645 -15.86 0.55 -27.97
N ASN A 646 -16.58 1.25 -28.85
CA ASN A 646 -16.03 1.62 -30.15
C ASN A 646 -14.74 2.44 -30.03
N SER A 647 -14.67 3.35 -29.06
CA SER A 647 -13.48 4.17 -28.83
C SER A 647 -12.28 3.35 -28.35
N GLU A 648 -12.46 2.39 -27.44
CA GLU A 648 -11.38 1.47 -27.02
C GLU A 648 -10.84 0.66 -28.21
N PHE A 649 -11.75 0.15 -29.04
CA PHE A 649 -11.39 -0.57 -30.26
C PHE A 649 -10.62 0.32 -31.26
N ASP A 650 -11.12 1.54 -31.51
CA ASP A 650 -10.52 2.48 -32.45
C ASP A 650 -9.16 3.00 -31.95
N ALA A 651 -8.94 3.11 -30.63
CA ALA A 651 -7.64 3.43 -30.05
C ALA A 651 -6.60 2.34 -30.31
N LEU A 652 -6.94 1.06 -30.09
CA LEU A 652 -6.07 -0.07 -30.44
C LEU A 652 -5.75 -0.10 -31.95
N GLN A 653 -6.74 0.19 -32.80
CA GLN A 653 -6.50 0.30 -34.24
C GLN A 653 -5.57 1.46 -34.58
N SER A 654 -5.70 2.60 -33.89
CA SER A 654 -4.82 3.75 -34.08
C SER A 654 -3.39 3.44 -33.65
N TYR A 655 -3.21 2.73 -32.54
CA TYR A 655 -1.92 2.23 -32.08
C TYR A 655 -1.24 1.31 -33.12
N LEU A 656 -1.98 0.37 -33.72
CA LEU A 656 -1.50 -0.45 -34.85
C LEU A 656 -1.15 0.39 -36.08
N ASN A 657 -1.97 1.39 -36.42
CA ASN A 657 -1.69 2.29 -37.55
C ASN A 657 -0.42 3.12 -37.35
N SER A 658 -0.02 3.37 -36.10
CA SER A 658 1.20 4.07 -35.70
C SER A 658 2.43 3.16 -35.59
N GLY A 659 2.30 1.86 -35.86
CA GLY A 659 3.43 0.91 -35.86
C GLY A 659 3.55 0.04 -34.62
N GLY A 660 2.62 0.12 -33.67
CA GLY A 660 2.63 -0.71 -32.48
C GLY A 660 2.33 -2.19 -32.75
N THR A 661 2.64 -3.06 -31.80
CA THR A 661 2.33 -4.49 -31.85
C THR A 661 1.17 -4.83 -30.91
N VAL A 662 0.15 -5.51 -31.42
CA VAL A 662 -0.99 -6.03 -30.64
C VAL A 662 -1.06 -7.55 -30.77
N ILE A 663 -1.07 -8.23 -29.63
CA ILE A 663 -1.26 -9.67 -29.49
C ILE A 663 -2.66 -9.90 -28.93
N LEU A 664 -3.53 -10.54 -29.71
CA LEU A 664 -4.85 -11.01 -29.26
C LEU A 664 -4.73 -12.47 -28.83
N ASP A 665 -5.23 -12.78 -27.64
CA ASP A 665 -5.30 -14.16 -27.13
C ASP A 665 -6.16 -15.09 -27.99
N SER A 666 -7.22 -14.53 -28.58
CA SER A 666 -8.24 -15.22 -29.35
C SER A 666 -8.98 -14.25 -30.28
N SER A 667 -9.74 -14.81 -31.22
CA SER A 667 -10.68 -14.03 -32.04
C SER A 667 -11.93 -13.56 -31.27
N GLU A 668 -12.13 -14.02 -30.03
CA GLU A 668 -13.23 -13.58 -29.16
C GLU A 668 -12.93 -12.25 -28.47
N SER A 669 -11.65 -11.93 -28.26
CA SER A 669 -11.25 -10.61 -27.74
C SER A 669 -11.70 -9.50 -28.68
N LEU A 670 -12.21 -8.41 -28.09
CA LEU A 670 -12.73 -7.21 -28.76
C LEU A 670 -13.95 -7.45 -29.66
N SER A 671 -14.58 -8.63 -29.57
CA SER A 671 -15.65 -9.06 -30.47
C SER A 671 -17.02 -8.45 -30.17
N MET A 672 -17.21 -7.88 -28.97
CA MET A 672 -18.48 -7.29 -28.52
C MET A 672 -18.33 -5.83 -28.13
N ASP A 673 -19.40 -5.05 -28.29
CA ASP A 673 -19.53 -3.73 -27.67
C ASP A 673 -19.92 -3.82 -26.19
N GLU A 674 -20.05 -2.68 -25.51
CA GLU A 674 -20.42 -2.65 -24.08
C GLU A 674 -21.81 -3.22 -23.74
N TYR A 675 -22.65 -3.47 -24.76
CA TYR A 675 -24.05 -3.89 -24.63
C TYR A 675 -24.30 -5.30 -25.19
N ASP A 676 -23.24 -6.11 -25.25
CA ASP A 676 -23.28 -7.49 -25.77
C ASP A 676 -23.77 -7.56 -27.23
N LYS A 677 -23.44 -6.55 -28.05
CA LYS A 677 -23.67 -6.59 -29.49
C LYS A 677 -22.39 -6.91 -30.23
N LYS A 678 -22.48 -7.88 -31.13
CA LYS A 678 -21.36 -8.32 -31.95
C LYS A 678 -20.85 -7.20 -32.85
N ARG A 679 -19.55 -6.97 -32.79
CA ARG A 679 -18.82 -6.05 -33.66
C ARG A 679 -18.59 -6.70 -35.03
N ASN A 680 -18.87 -5.95 -36.09
CA ASN A 680 -18.57 -6.38 -37.47
C ASN A 680 -17.13 -6.02 -37.90
N LYS A 681 -16.53 -5.01 -37.26
CA LYS A 681 -15.14 -4.60 -37.50
C LYS A 681 -14.16 -5.58 -36.82
N LYS A 682 -13.00 -5.76 -37.44
CA LYS A 682 -11.83 -6.47 -36.87
C LYS A 682 -10.62 -5.57 -36.95
N LEU A 683 -9.67 -5.73 -36.02
CA LEU A 683 -8.40 -5.02 -36.11
C LEU A 683 -7.67 -5.43 -37.39
N THR A 684 -6.93 -4.49 -37.95
CA THR A 684 -6.03 -4.70 -39.08
C THR A 684 -4.64 -4.23 -38.68
N ALA A 685 -3.59 -4.87 -39.20
CA ALA A 685 -2.21 -4.57 -38.80
C ALA A 685 -1.81 -3.10 -39.05
N GLY A 686 -2.38 -2.44 -40.06
CA GLY A 686 -1.98 -1.09 -40.43
C GLY A 686 -0.49 -1.04 -40.80
N LYS A 687 0.29 -0.23 -40.08
CA LYS A 687 1.77 -0.19 -40.18
C LYS A 687 2.46 -1.05 -39.11
N GLY A 688 1.71 -1.54 -38.13
CA GLY A 688 2.20 -2.30 -37.00
C GLY A 688 2.10 -3.80 -37.22
N ASN A 689 2.13 -4.53 -36.11
CA ASN A 689 2.07 -6.00 -36.11
C ASN A 689 0.84 -6.47 -35.33
N LEU A 690 -0.04 -7.22 -35.99
CA LEU A 690 -1.23 -7.81 -35.37
C LEU A 690 -1.06 -9.33 -35.34
N ILE A 691 -0.93 -9.89 -34.14
CA ILE A 691 -0.83 -11.34 -33.93
C ILE A 691 -2.13 -11.80 -33.27
N THR A 692 -2.89 -12.65 -33.95
CA THR A 692 -4.07 -13.29 -33.36
C THR A 692 -3.75 -14.74 -33.10
N LEU A 693 -3.87 -15.15 -31.84
CA LEU A 693 -3.63 -16.52 -31.40
C LEU A 693 -4.96 -17.27 -31.24
N ASP A 694 -4.86 -18.58 -31.16
CA ASP A 694 -5.89 -19.49 -30.65
C ASP A 694 -5.17 -20.50 -29.76
N GLY A 695 -4.46 -19.96 -28.77
CA GLY A 695 -3.45 -20.66 -28.00
C GLY A 695 -3.65 -20.48 -26.50
N ASP A 696 -3.08 -21.38 -25.72
CA ASP A 696 -3.07 -21.25 -24.27
C ASP A 696 -2.15 -20.11 -23.79
N MET A 697 -2.16 -19.88 -22.48
CA MET A 697 -1.36 -18.84 -21.83
C MET A 697 0.14 -18.98 -22.10
N ALA A 698 0.65 -20.21 -22.27
CA ALA A 698 2.06 -20.44 -22.54
C ALA A 698 2.43 -19.90 -23.92
N LYS A 699 1.58 -20.12 -24.94
CA LYS A 699 1.82 -19.57 -26.28
C LYS A 699 1.75 -18.05 -26.32
N ILE A 700 0.82 -17.46 -25.56
CA ILE A 700 0.70 -16.00 -25.44
C ILE A 700 1.96 -15.42 -24.81
N LYS A 701 2.42 -16.02 -23.70
CA LYS A 701 3.67 -15.65 -23.02
C LYS A 701 4.88 -15.73 -23.95
N GLU A 702 5.09 -16.87 -24.61
CA GLU A 702 6.20 -17.07 -25.56
C GLU A 702 6.20 -16.00 -26.66
N THR A 703 5.02 -15.74 -27.24
CA THR A 703 4.85 -14.74 -28.29
C THR A 703 5.16 -13.34 -27.78
N ALA A 704 4.64 -12.97 -26.61
CA ALA A 704 4.88 -11.68 -25.99
C ALA A 704 6.36 -11.45 -25.70
N LEU A 705 7.05 -12.42 -25.09
CA LEU A 705 8.48 -12.32 -24.79
C LEU A 705 9.33 -12.24 -26.07
N THR A 706 8.92 -12.92 -27.13
CA THR A 706 9.59 -12.83 -28.45
C THR A 706 9.52 -11.41 -29.02
N GLN A 707 8.39 -10.70 -28.85
CA GLN A 707 8.24 -9.33 -29.35
C GLN A 707 9.09 -8.31 -28.58
N VAL A 708 9.48 -8.61 -27.34
CA VAL A 708 10.29 -7.72 -26.51
C VAL A 708 11.72 -8.23 -26.28
N ALA A 709 12.16 -9.25 -27.01
CA ALA A 709 13.47 -9.88 -26.80
C ALA A 709 14.65 -8.89 -26.89
N ASP A 710 14.59 -7.93 -27.82
CA ASP A 710 15.62 -6.90 -28.00
C ASP A 710 15.60 -5.81 -26.90
N GLN A 711 14.54 -5.77 -26.09
CA GLN A 711 14.36 -4.85 -24.96
C GLN A 711 14.64 -5.52 -23.60
N MET A 712 15.00 -6.81 -23.61
CA MET A 712 15.38 -7.54 -22.39
C MET A 712 16.74 -7.05 -21.88
N PRO A 713 16.97 -6.99 -20.56
CA PRO A 713 18.26 -6.56 -20.02
C PRO A 713 19.45 -7.40 -20.49
N ASP A 714 20.65 -6.79 -20.53
CA ASP A 714 21.89 -7.47 -20.95
C ASP A 714 22.44 -8.45 -19.90
N VAL A 715 22.12 -8.23 -18.63
CA VAL A 715 22.38 -9.21 -17.56
C VAL A 715 21.28 -10.27 -17.60
N ILE A 716 21.69 -11.52 -17.79
CA ILE A 716 20.84 -12.69 -17.69
C ILE A 716 20.79 -13.11 -16.23
N VAL A 717 19.58 -13.15 -15.67
CA VAL A 717 19.29 -13.68 -14.35
C VAL A 717 18.64 -15.04 -14.52
N GLU A 718 19.41 -16.11 -14.30
CA GLU A 718 18.86 -17.45 -14.17
C GLU A 718 18.51 -17.73 -12.71
N SER A 719 17.33 -18.28 -12.46
CA SER A 719 16.85 -18.61 -11.12
C SER A 719 16.22 -19.99 -11.10
N ASP A 720 16.71 -20.87 -10.22
CA ASP A 720 16.15 -22.20 -9.99
C ASP A 720 15.78 -22.37 -8.51
N ASN A 721 14.48 -22.44 -8.22
CA ASN A 721 13.93 -22.67 -6.88
C ASN A 721 13.45 -24.13 -6.67
N GLY A 722 13.72 -25.02 -7.63
CA GLY A 722 13.29 -26.42 -7.62
C GLY A 722 11.80 -26.65 -7.96
N LEU A 723 11.08 -25.65 -8.48
CA LEU A 723 9.66 -25.71 -8.84
C LEU A 723 9.42 -25.35 -10.31
N ASP A 724 8.25 -25.73 -10.84
CA ASP A 724 7.85 -25.44 -12.23
C ASP A 724 7.44 -23.97 -12.48
N PHE A 725 7.53 -23.12 -11.46
CA PHE A 725 7.20 -21.71 -11.53
C PHE A 725 8.26 -20.83 -10.84
N LYS A 726 8.40 -19.61 -11.35
CA LYS A 726 9.39 -18.64 -10.86
C LYS A 726 8.88 -17.91 -9.62
N THR A 727 9.82 -17.56 -8.74
CA THR A 727 9.55 -16.78 -7.51
C THR A 727 10.52 -15.63 -7.31
N VAL A 728 11.52 -15.48 -8.18
CA VAL A 728 12.54 -14.43 -8.08
C VAL A 728 12.15 -13.28 -8.98
N ILE A 729 11.88 -12.13 -8.36
CA ILE A 729 11.65 -10.86 -9.04
C ILE A 729 13.03 -10.26 -9.32
N SER A 730 13.28 -9.90 -10.57
CA SER A 730 14.52 -9.23 -10.98
C SER A 730 14.25 -7.93 -11.72
N ARG A 731 15.14 -6.95 -11.50
CA ARG A 731 15.20 -5.68 -12.22
C ARG A 731 16.65 -5.38 -12.55
N VAL A 732 16.91 -4.91 -13.76
CA VAL A 732 18.27 -4.66 -14.25
C VAL A 732 18.26 -3.36 -15.04
N VAL A 733 19.13 -2.42 -14.67
CA VAL A 733 19.30 -1.17 -15.41
C VAL A 733 20.78 -0.87 -15.64
N LYS A 734 21.13 -0.57 -16.88
CA LYS A 734 22.48 -0.19 -17.29
C LYS A 734 22.81 1.21 -16.79
N GLN A 735 24.01 1.39 -16.27
CA GLN A 735 24.54 2.66 -15.78
C GLN A 735 25.39 3.35 -16.86
N ASP A 736 25.62 4.66 -16.70
CA ASP A 736 26.42 5.48 -17.63
C ASP A 736 27.88 5.02 -17.72
N ASP A 737 28.43 4.44 -16.66
CA ASP A 737 29.79 3.91 -16.62
C ASP A 737 29.94 2.52 -17.28
N GLY A 738 28.83 1.97 -17.78
CA GLY A 738 28.77 0.66 -18.43
C GLY A 738 28.50 -0.51 -17.48
N SER A 739 28.45 -0.29 -16.18
CA SER A 739 28.00 -1.28 -15.20
C SER A 739 26.48 -1.48 -15.24
N TYR A 740 25.98 -2.46 -14.50
CA TYR A 740 24.56 -2.72 -14.34
C TYR A 740 24.19 -2.72 -12.87
N LEU A 741 23.09 -2.06 -12.55
CA LEU A 741 22.42 -2.18 -11.27
C LEU A 741 21.39 -3.32 -11.37
N VAL A 742 21.49 -4.29 -10.47
CA VAL A 742 20.63 -5.48 -10.44
C VAL A 742 19.96 -5.56 -9.08
N ASN A 743 18.63 -5.64 -9.05
CA ASN A 743 17.88 -5.91 -7.84
C ASN A 743 17.18 -7.26 -7.94
N LEU A 744 17.29 -8.07 -6.88
CA LEU A 744 16.71 -9.40 -6.78
C LEU A 744 15.87 -9.48 -5.50
N LEU A 745 14.66 -10.04 -5.60
CA LEU A 745 13.83 -10.39 -4.46
C LEU A 745 13.27 -11.80 -4.63
N ASN A 746 13.36 -12.63 -3.61
CA ASN A 746 12.70 -13.94 -3.61
C ASN A 746 11.38 -13.89 -2.85
N VAL A 747 10.25 -14.09 -3.53
CA VAL A 747 8.92 -14.14 -2.91
C VAL A 747 8.41 -15.58 -2.68
N GLY A 748 9.25 -16.58 -2.95
CA GLY A 748 8.95 -18.00 -2.80
C GLY A 748 9.36 -18.55 -1.44
N HIS A 749 8.87 -19.75 -1.10
CA HIS A 749 9.26 -20.46 0.13
C HIS A 749 10.69 -21.04 0.07
N ASN A 750 11.12 -21.41 -1.14
CA ASN A 750 12.40 -22.08 -1.35
C ASN A 750 13.52 -21.08 -1.57
N THR A 751 14.72 -21.42 -1.10
CA THR A 751 15.97 -20.81 -1.59
C THR A 751 16.07 -21.02 -3.09
N ALA A 752 16.36 -19.95 -3.84
CA ALA A 752 16.59 -20.00 -5.27
C ALA A 752 18.09 -19.93 -5.56
N LYS A 753 18.59 -20.84 -6.40
CA LYS A 753 19.94 -20.76 -6.96
C LYS A 753 19.94 -19.71 -8.06
N ILE A 754 20.74 -18.68 -7.90
CA ILE A 754 20.88 -17.58 -8.85
C ILE A 754 22.18 -17.76 -9.62
N LYS A 755 22.11 -17.51 -10.93
CA LYS A 755 23.28 -17.31 -11.77
C LYS A 755 23.17 -16.02 -12.55
N LEU A 756 24.18 -15.17 -12.42
CA LEU A 756 24.29 -13.91 -13.15
C LEU A 756 25.34 -14.03 -14.25
N SER A 757 25.00 -13.60 -15.46
CA SER A 757 25.92 -13.57 -16.59
C SER A 757 25.56 -12.45 -17.57
N LEU A 758 26.49 -12.06 -18.44
CA LEU A 758 26.23 -11.11 -19.51
C LEU A 758 25.89 -11.84 -20.82
N LYS A 759 24.94 -11.33 -21.60
CA LYS A 759 24.64 -11.83 -22.96
C LYS A 759 25.87 -11.91 -23.87
N SER A 760 26.85 -11.03 -23.66
CA SER A 760 28.12 -11.02 -24.41
C SER A 760 29.05 -12.20 -24.10
N GLY A 761 28.80 -12.91 -22.98
CA GLY A 761 29.70 -13.93 -22.45
C GLY A 761 30.94 -13.36 -21.75
N ALA A 762 31.02 -12.04 -21.57
CA ALA A 762 32.12 -11.42 -20.82
C ALA A 762 32.09 -11.85 -19.35
N PRO A 763 33.26 -12.00 -18.69
CA PRO A 763 33.32 -12.27 -17.26
C PRO A 763 32.72 -11.10 -16.48
N THR A 764 32.04 -11.42 -15.38
CA THR A 764 31.42 -10.42 -14.50
C THR A 764 32.14 -10.31 -13.17
N THR A 765 32.18 -9.10 -12.63
CA THR A 765 32.42 -8.88 -11.19
C THR A 765 31.12 -8.40 -10.55
N ILE A 766 30.77 -8.99 -9.40
CA ILE A 766 29.47 -8.74 -8.75
C ILE A 766 29.74 -8.28 -7.34
N LYS A 767 29.13 -7.17 -6.97
CA LYS A 767 29.25 -6.58 -5.64
C LYS A 767 27.88 -6.34 -5.04
N ASP A 768 27.66 -6.82 -3.82
CA ASP A 768 26.51 -6.42 -3.01
C ASP A 768 26.70 -4.98 -2.53
N LEU A 769 25.82 -4.07 -2.96
CA LEU A 769 25.90 -2.66 -2.60
C LEU A 769 25.56 -2.39 -1.13
N MET A 770 24.76 -3.25 -0.49
CA MET A 770 24.38 -3.08 0.92
C MET A 770 25.51 -3.43 1.88
N THR A 771 26.35 -4.42 1.54
CA THR A 771 27.49 -4.85 2.36
C THR A 771 28.85 -4.48 1.78
N SER A 772 28.90 -3.97 0.55
CA SER A 772 30.11 -3.74 -0.25
C SER A 772 30.97 -4.97 -0.52
N ASN A 773 30.45 -6.18 -0.30
CA ASN A 773 31.20 -7.41 -0.49
C ASN A 773 31.13 -7.89 -1.94
N GLU A 774 32.24 -8.48 -2.42
CA GLU A 774 32.25 -9.22 -3.69
C GLU A 774 31.45 -10.51 -3.54
N MET A 775 30.78 -10.91 -4.61
CA MET A 775 29.98 -12.12 -4.69
C MET A 775 30.41 -12.96 -5.90
N GLU A 776 30.28 -14.27 -5.75
CA GLU A 776 30.40 -15.20 -6.88
C GLU A 776 29.24 -14.99 -7.87
N ALA A 777 29.44 -15.39 -9.13
CA ALA A 777 28.39 -15.33 -10.16
C ALA A 777 27.24 -16.32 -9.93
N GLU A 778 27.46 -17.35 -9.11
CA GLU A 778 26.47 -18.33 -8.69
C GLU A 778 26.35 -18.29 -7.16
N PHE A 779 25.14 -18.07 -6.66
CA PHE A 779 24.86 -17.96 -5.23
C PHE A 779 23.42 -18.36 -4.89
N ASP A 780 23.16 -18.59 -3.60
CA ASP A 780 21.84 -18.89 -3.08
C ASP A 780 21.13 -17.59 -2.64
N LEU A 781 19.90 -17.36 -3.10
CA LEU A 781 19.01 -16.30 -2.65
C LEU A 781 17.90 -16.92 -1.80
N VAL A 782 17.97 -16.74 -0.48
CA VAL A 782 17.02 -17.37 0.44
C VAL A 782 15.62 -16.74 0.34
N SER A 783 14.61 -17.42 0.88
CA SER A 783 13.23 -16.91 0.90
C SER A 783 13.17 -15.52 1.53
N GLU A 784 12.41 -14.61 0.91
CA GLU A 784 12.21 -13.22 1.34
C GLU A 784 13.49 -12.36 1.34
N GLU A 785 14.63 -12.86 0.84
CA GLU A 785 15.85 -12.08 0.71
C GLU A 785 15.73 -11.00 -0.38
N VAL A 786 16.44 -9.90 -0.15
CA VAL A 786 16.58 -8.77 -1.08
C VAL A 786 18.06 -8.54 -1.30
N LEU A 787 18.47 -8.40 -2.56
CA LEU A 787 19.83 -8.01 -2.94
C LEU A 787 19.80 -6.82 -3.88
N LEU A 788 20.73 -5.89 -3.68
CA LEU A 788 21.00 -4.79 -4.60
C LEU A 788 22.47 -4.88 -5.01
N LEU A 789 22.71 -5.17 -6.28
CA LEU A 789 24.02 -5.57 -6.79
C LEU A 789 24.50 -4.61 -7.88
N GLU A 790 25.80 -4.36 -7.89
CA GLU A 790 26.51 -3.83 -9.04
C GLU A 790 27.13 -5.00 -9.82
N VAL A 791 26.92 -5.06 -11.13
CA VAL A 791 27.52 -6.04 -12.04
C VAL A 791 28.33 -5.30 -13.10
N LYS A 792 29.61 -5.65 -13.24
CA LYS A 792 30.54 -5.05 -14.22
C LYS A 792 31.09 -6.08 -15.18
#